data_AF-A0A7J3LLL2-F1
#
_entry.id   AF-A0A7J3LLL2-F1
#
_cell.length_a   1.000
_cell.length_b   1.000
_cell.length_c   1.000
_cell.angle_alpha   90.00
_cell.angle_beta   90.00
_cell.angle_gamma   90.00
#
_symmetry.space_group_name_H-M   'P 1'
#
loop_
_entity.id
_entity.type
_entity.pdbx_description
1 polymer ?
#
loop_
_entity_poly.entity_id
_entity_poly.type
_entity_poly.pdbx_seq_one_letter_code
_entity_poly.pdbx_strand_id
1 'polypeptide(L)'
;MKKLLFLLLVGLFCIFSVVAAPATDTSCGDVGSDLTLTADVASNYTCFTIIANDVTLDCNGHSINYSINGSDGYAIAATLRSNVTVRNCRIFEGNVSPGTYPAVSFYVDDGKFENNYIEMIDESQTAFSFGTGSTGNTFHNNTILVLGNLSWGVSIGEGCHNNIISSNYINMTQNESRTAITLSSNFGNTLLANNLITYSESHDVLRLSSSNSTLVSLNTITAGGSSGISILSNSNLNIFHNNLILSPASEIYDDTGPTRTNLLVYNNSQGQIRWTSSNITIDGELDIGEEVILDANLVGLEAVAGLANLNSTAEITFRGLPVMSYAPLLYRNGVECTGCVINSFAGGVVVATVPGFSNYSTYDNSANGTRCGYVKGDLTLASGINSTGTCLTVNASNIVIDCAGNWVNYTGSGYAIDITGQSNVTVKNCRIMNQGSPTLDSIYLYRSGNCVLKNITMNDMSGTRFIGIYNWMSNNTQIIDSYIYGDKFTEVALTVNASSGVTIENNDLGGTLALLIEESNGTSVLRNRFTIGAGAIRRIHLNSSDSNTLNGNNMTISGVGADAVLLSSSDSNTLQNNRISTNGNGAYGFKLIGSDGNTISSNMISSLTTENPAILLDASDSNTIEDNLLNTSHYMSYGVELKSQASGNTLRNNNISSIGIMDRTNSSVTNTMSYSTSFGSITWSTGAFAQNLTCNGTELSLARFIFAANLAAMNYSGFVLGRFNSSATVSLANSGVSSANRIYHYEGVLTSAEDVLEQGAECQGSFCGITSAGSDTVTFTTDRIGSFASKLVGGGGGSGGGSSSSPPGWKARKQWTRVLKGEILAIFPSDMDSSVLIDKIELKMANTRSSVALQVRSHDANPTPRFIGAIKFIEISATNLGEGDYDGMINISFSLHAKDVKDSSKVSLYRYVSGDWVKIETVLLRQQGQKLYYMASVPGFSFFAISEEAPVSEPSSGTEPSTPSSAPTSQPSATTMPSAPSETVSPVAPSEPGQAAPKADDKPAAPSKQTKPVRQVTSKKSLGGFFLLLGLIIAAGAVVFAVVKKKR
;
A
#
# COMPACT_ATOMS: atom_id res chain seq x y z
N MET A 1 -23.05 93.77 -21.41
CA MET A 1 -23.36 95.21 -21.21
C MET A 1 -23.99 95.32 -19.84
N LYS A 2 -23.50 96.03 -18.83
CA LYS A 2 -22.39 96.97 -18.64
C LYS A 2 -21.85 96.67 -17.23
N LYS A 3 -20.54 96.46 -17.02
CA LYS A 3 -19.50 97.51 -16.98
C LYS A 3 -19.90 98.60 -15.98
N LEU A 4 -19.17 98.92 -14.92
CA LEU A 4 -17.73 99.11 -14.77
C LEU A 4 -17.67 100.43 -14.01
N LEU A 5 -16.66 100.55 -13.15
CA LEU A 5 -16.04 101.82 -12.75
C LEU A 5 -16.82 102.64 -11.69
N PHE A 6 -16.23 103.28 -10.69
CA PHE A 6 -14.86 103.48 -10.22
C PHE A 6 -14.93 104.73 -9.33
N LEU A 7 -13.93 104.88 -8.47
CA LEU A 7 -13.54 106.09 -7.77
C LEU A 7 -14.25 106.43 -6.45
N LEU A 8 -13.37 106.52 -5.44
CA LEU A 8 -13.46 107.15 -4.13
C LEU A 8 -14.16 106.28 -3.07
N LEU A 9 -13.50 105.78 -2.02
CA LEU A 9 -12.38 106.36 -1.28
C LEU A 9 -11.30 105.31 -0.92
N VAL A 10 -10.12 105.56 -1.49
CA VAL A 10 -8.82 105.20 -0.93
C VAL A 10 -8.43 106.32 0.03
N GLY A 11 -7.99 105.99 1.24
CA GLY A 11 -7.42 106.96 2.18
C GLY A 11 -6.93 106.29 3.46
N LEU A 12 -5.60 106.14 3.55
CA LEU A 12 -4.81 105.78 4.74
C LEU A 12 -4.87 104.32 5.23
N PHE A 13 -3.91 103.51 4.78
CA PHE A 13 -2.78 103.11 5.64
C PHE A 13 -1.65 102.57 4.75
N CYS A 14 -0.67 103.42 4.47
CA CYS A 14 0.63 103.00 3.97
C CYS A 14 1.43 102.41 5.14
N ILE A 15 1.84 101.15 5.01
CA ILE A 15 3.07 100.65 5.62
C ILE A 15 3.86 100.05 4.46
N PHE A 16 5.11 100.49 4.30
CA PHE A 16 6.02 100.14 3.22
C PHE A 16 6.03 98.62 2.94
N SER A 17 5.55 98.20 1.77
CA SER A 17 5.96 96.92 1.18
C SER A 17 7.16 97.21 0.29
N VAL A 18 8.32 96.70 0.71
CA VAL A 18 9.44 96.50 -0.21
C VAL A 18 8.96 95.46 -1.21
N VAL A 19 8.73 95.86 -2.47
CA VAL A 19 8.55 94.89 -3.55
C VAL A 19 9.90 94.23 -3.75
N ALA A 20 10.03 92.95 -3.40
CA ALA A 20 11.21 92.17 -3.72
C ALA A 20 11.41 92.19 -5.25
N ALA A 21 12.63 92.47 -5.70
CA ALA A 21 12.95 92.46 -7.11
C ALA A 21 12.83 91.00 -7.65
N PRO A 22 12.36 90.81 -8.89
CA PRO A 22 12.39 89.48 -9.51
C PRO A 22 13.83 88.99 -9.58
N ALA A 23 14.03 87.69 -9.33
CA ALA A 23 15.34 87.07 -9.45
C ALA A 23 15.90 87.24 -10.87
N THR A 24 17.22 87.39 -10.96
CA THR A 24 17.96 87.33 -12.22
C THR A 24 18.99 86.22 -12.15
N ASP A 25 19.57 85.82 -13.27
CA ASP A 25 20.63 84.81 -13.33
C ASP A 25 21.91 85.18 -12.55
N THR A 26 22.01 86.43 -12.08
CA THR A 26 23.14 86.98 -11.32
C THR A 26 22.76 87.55 -9.94
N SER A 27 21.51 87.42 -9.48
CA SER A 27 21.10 87.95 -8.17
C SER A 27 19.95 87.17 -7.52
N CYS A 28 19.99 87.08 -6.19
CA CYS A 28 18.89 86.59 -5.35
C CYS A 28 17.57 87.36 -5.58
N GLY A 29 16.43 86.70 -5.38
CA GLY A 29 15.10 87.30 -5.52
C GLY A 29 13.96 86.29 -5.68
N ASP A 30 12.80 86.77 -6.14
CA ASP A 30 11.63 85.92 -6.38
C ASP A 30 11.74 85.17 -7.72
N VAL A 31 11.55 83.85 -7.69
CA VAL A 31 11.59 82.97 -8.87
C VAL A 31 10.17 82.61 -9.31
N GLY A 32 9.70 83.26 -10.37
CA GLY A 32 8.35 83.06 -10.94
C GLY A 32 8.30 82.28 -12.25
N SER A 33 9.45 81.91 -12.81
CA SER A 33 9.63 81.10 -14.01
C SER A 33 10.97 80.37 -13.93
N ASP A 34 11.25 79.45 -14.85
CA ASP A 34 12.55 78.78 -14.93
C ASP A 34 13.71 79.77 -14.87
N LEU A 35 14.70 79.47 -14.03
CA LEU A 35 15.88 80.29 -13.78
C LEU A 35 17.12 79.41 -13.77
N THR A 36 18.11 79.78 -14.59
CA THR A 36 19.45 79.18 -14.57
C THR A 36 20.44 80.22 -14.09
N LEU A 37 21.22 79.92 -13.05
CA LEU A 37 22.26 80.84 -12.57
C LEU A 37 23.46 80.84 -13.51
N THR A 38 24.03 82.03 -13.70
CA THR A 38 25.26 82.24 -14.49
C THR A 38 26.42 82.75 -13.63
N ALA A 39 26.16 83.03 -12.35
CA ALA A 39 27.14 83.46 -11.37
C ALA A 39 26.74 83.00 -9.96
N ASP A 40 27.72 83.01 -9.06
CA ASP A 40 27.50 82.83 -7.63
C ASP A 40 26.70 84.01 -7.07
N VAL A 41 25.76 83.74 -6.17
CA VAL A 41 24.88 84.74 -5.56
C VAL A 41 24.98 84.73 -4.04
N ALA A 42 24.77 85.90 -3.43
CA ALA A 42 24.79 86.05 -1.98
C ALA A 42 23.64 86.93 -1.45
N SER A 43 23.12 86.62 -0.26
CA SER A 43 22.07 87.40 0.41
C SER A 43 22.33 87.53 1.92
N ASN A 44 21.92 88.67 2.49
CA ASN A 44 21.90 88.87 3.94
C ASN A 44 20.77 88.11 4.63
N TYR A 45 19.70 87.77 3.91
CA TYR A 45 18.51 87.09 4.42
C TYR A 45 18.20 85.91 3.48
N THR A 46 16.92 85.66 3.20
CA THR A 46 16.50 84.73 2.17
C THR A 46 17.13 85.08 0.81
N CYS A 47 17.67 84.10 0.07
CA CYS A 47 18.17 84.32 -1.28
C CYS A 47 17.07 84.10 -2.33
N PHE A 48 16.54 82.89 -2.48
CA PHE A 48 15.48 82.62 -3.46
C PHE A 48 14.14 82.27 -2.81
N THR A 49 13.08 82.94 -3.26
CA THR A 49 11.69 82.56 -2.94
C THR A 49 11.00 82.08 -4.21
N ILE A 50 10.55 80.83 -4.25
CA ILE A 50 9.85 80.27 -5.41
C ILE A 50 8.36 80.63 -5.31
N ILE A 51 7.92 81.51 -6.19
CA ILE A 51 6.58 82.12 -6.13
C ILE A 51 5.59 81.53 -7.15
N ALA A 52 6.02 80.63 -8.02
CA ALA A 52 5.17 79.96 -9.02
C ALA A 52 5.33 78.43 -8.99
N ASN A 53 4.32 77.73 -9.52
CA ASN A 53 4.36 76.30 -9.81
C ASN A 53 5.07 76.05 -11.15
N ASP A 54 5.46 74.80 -11.41
CA ASP A 54 6.09 74.40 -12.69
C ASP A 54 7.37 75.19 -12.99
N VAL A 55 8.22 75.34 -11.97
CA VAL A 55 9.45 76.14 -12.02
C VAL A 55 10.68 75.29 -11.77
N THR A 56 11.70 75.47 -12.60
CA THR A 56 13.05 74.93 -12.38
C THR A 56 14.02 76.03 -11.97
N LEU A 57 14.65 75.89 -10.81
CA LEU A 57 15.85 76.61 -10.41
C LEU A 57 17.06 75.70 -10.63
N ASP A 58 17.86 76.00 -11.65
CA ASP A 58 19.09 75.31 -11.97
C ASP A 58 20.28 76.21 -11.65
N CYS A 59 21.03 75.89 -10.60
CA CYS A 59 22.18 76.73 -10.26
C CYS A 59 23.38 76.48 -11.16
N ASN A 60 23.36 75.47 -12.05
CA ASN A 60 24.46 75.16 -12.96
C ASN A 60 25.84 75.06 -12.27
N GLY A 61 25.87 74.56 -11.02
CA GLY A 61 27.06 74.44 -10.19
C GLY A 61 27.46 75.68 -9.39
N HIS A 62 26.77 76.80 -9.58
CA HIS A 62 27.01 78.06 -8.85
C HIS A 62 26.53 77.99 -7.40
N SER A 63 27.16 78.82 -6.57
CA SER A 63 26.88 78.88 -5.14
C SER A 63 25.77 79.85 -4.77
N ILE A 64 24.98 79.47 -3.78
CA ILE A 64 24.03 80.32 -3.06
C ILE A 64 24.55 80.50 -1.64
N ASN A 65 25.06 81.69 -1.33
CA ASN A 65 25.54 82.02 0.01
C ASN A 65 24.51 82.90 0.74
N TYR A 66 23.77 82.32 1.69
CA TYR A 66 22.73 83.04 2.44
C TYR A 66 23.21 83.39 3.86
N SER A 67 22.50 84.30 4.54
CA SER A 67 22.85 84.73 5.90
C SER A 67 24.28 85.29 6.06
N ILE A 68 24.81 86.01 5.07
CA ILE A 68 26.23 86.48 5.11
C ILE A 68 26.54 87.42 6.29
N ASN A 69 25.53 88.08 6.86
CA ASN A 69 25.64 88.95 8.04
C ASN A 69 25.03 88.33 9.32
N GLY A 70 24.71 87.04 9.32
CA GLY A 70 24.12 86.32 10.46
C GLY A 70 22.67 86.73 10.73
N SER A 71 21.90 87.02 9.67
CA SER A 71 20.48 87.37 9.78
C SER A 71 19.60 86.24 9.25
N ASP A 72 18.49 86.00 9.94
CA ASP A 72 17.54 84.92 9.64
C ASP A 72 17.06 84.93 8.18
N GLY A 73 17.10 83.76 7.54
CA GLY A 73 16.60 83.58 6.17
C GLY A 73 16.91 82.20 5.60
N TYR A 74 16.34 81.91 4.43
CA TYR A 74 16.53 80.64 3.72
C TYR A 74 17.47 80.81 2.52
N ALA A 75 18.30 79.83 2.19
CA ALA A 75 18.91 79.79 0.86
C ALA A 75 17.82 79.73 -0.21
N ILE A 76 16.85 78.83 -0.02
CA ILE A 76 15.74 78.60 -0.92
C ILE A 76 14.47 78.34 -0.10
N ALA A 77 13.42 79.10 -0.39
CA ALA A 77 12.10 78.92 0.19
C ALA A 77 11.06 78.68 -0.91
N ALA A 78 10.36 77.56 -0.84
CA ALA A 78 9.18 77.27 -1.64
C ALA A 78 8.03 76.93 -0.68
N THR A 79 6.92 77.67 -0.76
CA THR A 79 5.78 77.50 0.14
C THR A 79 4.49 77.31 -0.63
N LEU A 80 3.83 76.17 -0.41
CA LEU A 80 2.56 75.81 -1.07
C LEU A 80 2.70 75.89 -2.59
N ARG A 81 3.68 75.17 -3.15
CA ARG A 81 3.93 75.09 -4.60
C ARG A 81 3.79 73.66 -5.09
N SER A 82 3.70 73.49 -6.40
CA SER A 82 3.70 72.18 -7.05
C SER A 82 4.69 72.13 -8.21
N ASN A 83 5.26 70.94 -8.45
CA ASN A 83 6.15 70.66 -9.57
C ASN A 83 7.33 71.65 -9.66
N VAL A 84 8.00 71.88 -8.53
CA VAL A 84 9.20 72.71 -8.45
C VAL A 84 10.44 71.83 -8.52
N THR A 85 11.39 72.14 -9.40
CA THR A 85 12.69 71.48 -9.49
C THR A 85 13.79 72.43 -9.02
N VAL A 86 14.65 71.98 -8.10
CA VAL A 86 15.87 72.69 -7.69
C VAL A 86 17.05 71.75 -7.88
N ARG A 87 18.05 72.16 -8.67
CA ARG A 87 19.18 71.29 -8.99
C ARG A 87 20.50 72.01 -9.18
N ASN A 88 21.58 71.24 -9.03
CA ASN A 88 22.96 71.66 -9.28
C ASN A 88 23.41 72.87 -8.42
N CYS A 89 22.80 73.09 -7.25
CA CYS A 89 23.09 74.21 -6.37
C CYS A 89 24.13 73.85 -5.31
N ARG A 90 25.06 74.78 -5.06
CA ARG A 90 25.98 74.71 -3.91
C ARG A 90 25.56 75.73 -2.86
N ILE A 91 24.81 75.29 -1.88
CA ILE A 91 24.21 76.12 -0.84
C ILE A 91 25.17 76.19 0.35
N PHE A 92 25.53 77.40 0.73
CA PHE A 92 26.38 77.69 1.87
C PHE A 92 25.71 78.71 2.77
N GLU A 93 25.94 78.55 4.06
CA GLU A 93 25.64 79.56 5.05
C GLU A 93 26.88 80.43 5.31
N GLY A 94 26.73 81.74 5.15
CA GLY A 94 27.86 82.67 5.24
C GLY A 94 28.25 83.03 6.67
N ASN A 95 27.29 83.02 7.60
CA ASN A 95 27.51 83.31 9.02
C ASN A 95 26.38 82.73 9.88
N VAL A 96 26.71 82.36 11.11
CA VAL A 96 25.80 81.84 12.15
C VAL A 96 24.69 82.88 12.40
N SER A 97 23.44 82.44 12.43
CA SER A 97 22.25 83.28 12.65
C SER A 97 21.51 82.86 13.91
N PRO A 98 20.79 83.77 14.60
CA PRO A 98 20.09 83.45 15.84
C PRO A 98 18.77 82.67 15.63
N GLY A 99 18.31 82.52 14.39
CA GLY A 99 17.05 81.86 14.04
C GLY A 99 17.12 80.34 13.91
N THR A 100 15.96 79.68 13.91
CA THR A 100 15.81 78.22 13.76
C THR A 100 15.30 77.81 12.37
N TYR A 101 15.46 78.68 11.38
CA TYR A 101 14.95 78.45 10.03
C TYR A 101 15.78 77.39 9.30
N PRO A 102 15.17 76.56 8.44
CA PRO A 102 15.94 75.65 7.60
C PRO A 102 16.76 76.40 6.52
N ALA A 103 17.90 75.83 6.08
CA ALA A 103 18.62 76.34 4.91
C ALA A 103 17.75 76.24 3.65
N VAL A 104 17.01 75.14 3.50
CA VAL A 104 16.00 74.96 2.45
C VAL A 104 14.65 74.59 3.07
N SER A 105 13.65 75.46 2.85
CA SER A 105 12.24 75.19 3.16
C SER A 105 11.51 74.78 1.89
N PHE A 106 11.22 73.49 1.76
CA PHE A 106 10.64 72.89 0.56
C PHE A 106 9.23 72.38 0.84
N TYR A 107 8.29 73.31 1.02
CA TYR A 107 6.87 72.99 1.12
C TYR A 107 6.25 72.96 -0.28
N VAL A 108 6.43 71.82 -0.94
CA VAL A 108 6.11 71.57 -2.34
C VAL A 108 5.39 70.23 -2.47
N ASP A 109 4.51 70.11 -3.46
CA ASP A 109 3.99 68.84 -3.97
C ASP A 109 4.63 68.48 -5.32
N ASP A 110 4.91 67.20 -5.55
CA ASP A 110 5.51 66.68 -6.79
C ASP A 110 6.84 67.37 -7.19
N GLY A 111 7.57 67.89 -6.20
CA GLY A 111 8.83 68.61 -6.41
C GLY A 111 10.07 67.70 -6.50
N LYS A 112 11.15 68.24 -7.05
CA LYS A 112 12.45 67.58 -7.15
C LYS A 112 13.54 68.47 -6.58
N PHE A 113 14.33 67.93 -5.67
CA PHE A 113 15.54 68.55 -5.17
C PHE A 113 16.68 67.57 -5.43
N GLU A 114 17.45 67.81 -6.51
CA GLU A 114 18.39 66.82 -7.04
C GLU A 114 19.79 67.37 -7.33
N ASN A 115 20.84 66.58 -7.04
CA ASN A 115 22.22 66.94 -7.32
C ASN A 115 22.67 68.27 -6.69
N ASN A 116 22.25 68.54 -5.46
CA ASN A 116 22.62 69.74 -4.72
C ASN A 116 23.61 69.42 -3.60
N TYR A 117 24.40 70.41 -3.23
CA TYR A 117 25.32 70.40 -2.10
C TYR A 117 24.84 71.42 -1.07
N ILE A 118 24.62 71.03 0.17
CA ILE A 118 24.27 71.93 1.28
C ILE A 118 25.35 71.80 2.35
N GLU A 119 25.97 72.92 2.71
CA GLU A 119 26.88 73.01 3.84
C GLU A 119 26.39 74.09 4.81
N MET A 120 26.18 73.68 6.05
CA MET A 120 25.70 74.56 7.11
C MET A 120 26.74 74.66 8.22
N ILE A 121 26.85 75.85 8.79
CA ILE A 121 27.74 76.14 9.92
C ILE A 121 26.96 76.58 11.17
N ASP A 122 25.64 76.82 11.07
CA ASP A 122 24.80 77.31 12.17
C ASP A 122 24.49 76.32 13.28
N GLU A 123 24.17 76.88 14.44
CA GLU A 123 23.59 76.16 15.56
C GLU A 123 22.05 76.14 15.48
N SER A 124 21.42 74.99 15.76
CA SER A 124 19.95 74.87 15.93
C SER A 124 19.04 74.97 14.68
N GLN A 125 19.55 74.69 13.48
CA GLN A 125 18.78 74.77 12.21
C GLN A 125 18.49 73.41 11.55
N THR A 126 17.85 73.41 10.37
CA THR A 126 17.64 72.19 9.55
C THR A 126 18.23 72.40 8.15
N ALA A 127 19.03 71.48 7.61
CA ALA A 127 19.58 71.65 6.26
C ALA A 127 18.51 71.59 5.17
N PHE A 128 17.61 70.62 5.27
CA PHE A 128 16.50 70.49 4.36
C PHE A 128 15.21 70.10 5.08
N SER A 129 14.15 70.88 4.88
CA SER A 129 12.83 70.58 5.44
C SER A 129 11.78 70.40 4.35
N PHE A 130 11.12 69.25 4.35
CA PHE A 130 9.80 69.15 3.73
C PHE A 130 8.79 69.84 4.64
N GLY A 131 8.13 70.86 4.12
CA GLY A 131 7.08 71.56 4.88
C GLY A 131 5.89 70.65 5.18
N THR A 132 5.12 70.97 6.21
CA THR A 132 3.92 70.23 6.63
C THR A 132 3.02 69.89 5.45
N GLY A 133 2.65 68.62 5.28
CA GLY A 133 1.73 68.19 4.22
C GLY A 133 2.33 68.13 2.81
N SER A 134 3.65 68.15 2.65
CA SER A 134 4.31 68.01 1.33
C SER A 134 4.26 66.56 0.82
N THR A 135 3.88 66.39 -0.45
CA THR A 135 3.59 65.06 -1.02
C THR A 135 4.26 64.82 -2.37
N GLY A 136 4.63 63.57 -2.66
CA GLY A 136 5.13 63.20 -4.00
C GLY A 136 6.53 63.74 -4.36
N ASN A 137 7.28 64.29 -3.40
CA ASN A 137 8.56 64.92 -3.69
C ASN A 137 9.70 63.90 -3.80
N THR A 138 10.73 64.26 -4.56
CA THR A 138 11.97 63.50 -4.70
C THR A 138 13.16 64.33 -4.22
N PHE A 139 13.86 63.85 -3.19
CA PHE A 139 15.14 64.37 -2.70
C PHE A 139 16.23 63.35 -3.06
N HIS A 140 16.96 63.60 -4.14
CA HIS A 140 17.81 62.61 -4.79
C HIS A 140 19.23 63.08 -5.07
N ASN A 141 20.24 62.23 -4.80
CA ASN A 141 21.64 62.50 -5.15
C ASN A 141 22.17 63.83 -4.58
N ASN A 142 21.76 64.21 -3.39
CA ASN A 142 22.25 65.41 -2.72
C ASN A 142 23.34 65.07 -1.71
N THR A 143 24.22 66.04 -1.46
CA THR A 143 25.19 66.01 -0.37
C THR A 143 24.81 67.04 0.68
N ILE A 144 24.68 66.61 1.93
CA ILE A 144 24.48 67.51 3.08
C ILE A 144 25.66 67.33 4.04
N LEU A 145 26.30 68.44 4.39
CA LEU A 145 27.31 68.51 5.42
C LEU A 145 26.84 69.50 6.51
N VAL A 146 26.57 68.98 7.70
CA VAL A 146 26.18 69.82 8.85
C VAL A 146 27.37 69.94 9.79
N LEU A 147 27.97 71.14 9.79
CA LEU A 147 29.14 71.49 10.60
C LEU A 147 28.78 72.24 11.88
N GLY A 148 27.51 72.61 12.10
CA GLY A 148 27.08 73.31 13.31
C GLY A 148 26.39 72.41 14.33
N ASN A 149 26.29 72.88 15.59
CA ASN A 149 25.65 72.15 16.70
C ASN A 149 24.11 72.22 16.62
N LEU A 150 23.35 71.38 17.32
CA LEU A 150 21.89 71.51 17.47
C LEU A 150 21.06 71.39 16.18
N SER A 151 21.65 70.94 15.07
CA SER A 151 21.00 70.98 13.75
C SER A 151 20.43 69.62 13.29
N TRP A 152 19.32 69.63 12.54
CA TRP A 152 18.81 68.46 11.81
C TRP A 152 19.38 68.44 10.38
N GLY A 153 19.69 67.26 9.85
CA GLY A 153 20.03 67.13 8.43
C GLY A 153 18.79 67.30 7.55
N VAL A 154 17.94 66.29 7.55
CA VAL A 154 16.68 66.28 6.80
C VAL A 154 15.50 66.11 7.75
N SER A 155 14.53 67.02 7.68
CA SER A 155 13.29 66.94 8.45
C SER A 155 12.09 66.76 7.54
N ILE A 156 11.32 65.70 7.77
CA ILE A 156 10.03 65.46 7.14
C ILE A 156 8.93 65.79 8.13
N GLY A 157 8.22 66.90 7.87
CA GLY A 157 7.21 67.43 8.76
C GLY A 157 5.89 66.63 8.79
N GLU A 158 4.99 67.07 9.66
CA GLU A 158 3.68 66.45 9.88
C GLU A 158 2.86 66.35 8.59
N GLY A 159 2.18 65.23 8.40
CA GLY A 159 1.25 65.03 7.28
C GLY A 159 1.90 64.85 5.90
N CYS A 160 3.24 64.87 5.80
CA CYS A 160 3.93 64.53 4.57
C CYS A 160 3.70 63.04 4.22
N HIS A 161 3.65 62.70 2.93
CA HIS A 161 3.54 61.31 2.48
C HIS A 161 3.98 61.12 1.02
N ASN A 162 4.28 59.88 0.63
CA ASN A 162 4.72 59.51 -0.74
C ASN A 162 5.98 60.25 -1.22
N ASN A 163 6.89 60.62 -0.33
CA ASN A 163 8.15 61.27 -0.69
C ASN A 163 9.26 60.22 -0.88
N ILE A 164 10.20 60.50 -1.78
CA ILE A 164 11.35 59.64 -2.07
C ILE A 164 12.62 60.37 -1.64
N ILE A 165 13.40 59.77 -0.76
CA ILE A 165 14.73 60.22 -0.33
C ILE A 165 15.71 59.15 -0.75
N SER A 166 16.50 59.40 -1.80
CA SER A 166 17.37 58.37 -2.34
C SER A 166 18.74 58.82 -2.80
N SER A 167 19.75 57.95 -2.63
CA SER A 167 21.12 58.19 -3.10
C SER A 167 21.76 59.46 -2.52
N ASN A 168 21.34 59.91 -1.33
CA ASN A 168 21.92 61.09 -0.70
C ASN A 168 23.10 60.71 0.19
N TYR A 169 24.07 61.61 0.30
CA TYR A 169 25.15 61.56 1.28
C TYR A 169 24.89 62.61 2.35
N ILE A 170 24.70 62.19 3.60
CA ILE A 170 24.42 63.09 4.73
C ILE A 170 25.46 62.82 5.81
N ASN A 171 26.24 63.84 6.14
CA ASN A 171 27.30 63.75 7.14
C ASN A 171 27.12 64.83 8.22
N MET A 172 27.01 64.38 9.47
CA MET A 172 26.83 65.21 10.66
C MET A 172 28.11 65.12 11.52
N THR A 173 28.84 66.22 11.72
CA THR A 173 30.23 66.16 12.24
C THR A 173 30.53 66.85 13.58
N GLN A 174 29.56 67.53 14.22
CA GLN A 174 29.80 68.30 15.46
C GLN A 174 28.94 67.88 16.67
N ASN A 175 29.28 68.47 17.82
CA ASN A 175 29.46 67.79 19.10
C ASN A 175 28.26 67.84 20.06
N GLU A 176 27.15 68.46 19.66
CA GLU A 176 25.88 68.32 20.37
C GLU A 176 24.77 68.36 19.34
N SER A 177 23.98 67.26 19.14
CA SER A 177 22.50 67.23 18.94
C SER A 177 21.85 66.63 17.67
N ARG A 178 20.56 66.25 17.87
CA ARG A 178 19.45 66.06 16.90
C ARG A 178 19.72 65.01 15.81
N THR A 179 18.67 64.63 15.07
CA THR A 179 18.68 63.45 14.20
C THR A 179 19.10 63.81 12.77
N ALA A 180 19.92 62.98 12.11
CA ALA A 180 20.35 63.21 10.73
C ALA A 180 19.18 63.20 9.75
N ILE A 181 18.26 62.25 9.87
CA ILE A 181 16.96 62.26 9.18
C ILE A 181 15.83 61.98 10.17
N THR A 182 14.85 62.88 10.25
CA THR A 182 13.66 62.66 11.08
C THR A 182 12.37 62.66 10.27
N LEU A 183 11.53 61.66 10.54
CA LEU A 183 10.14 61.57 10.09
C LEU A 183 9.24 61.74 11.31
N SER A 184 8.46 62.81 11.33
CA SER A 184 7.57 63.14 12.45
C SER A 184 6.13 63.24 11.99
N SER A 185 5.27 62.37 12.54
CA SER A 185 3.83 62.32 12.21
C SER A 185 3.57 62.18 10.70
N ASN A 186 4.35 61.34 10.03
CA ASN A 186 4.27 61.07 8.60
C ASN A 186 3.31 59.89 8.35
N PHE A 187 2.20 60.15 7.66
CA PHE A 187 1.19 59.14 7.38
C PHE A 187 1.25 58.72 5.91
N GLY A 188 2.24 57.90 5.51
CA GLY A 188 2.20 57.26 4.19
C GLY A 188 3.54 56.86 3.60
N ASN A 189 3.46 56.34 2.36
CA ASN A 189 4.47 55.56 1.61
C ASN A 189 5.78 56.31 1.28
N THR A 190 6.48 56.81 2.30
CA THR A 190 7.78 57.44 2.14
C THR A 190 8.84 56.35 1.88
N LEU A 191 9.68 56.55 0.87
CA LEU A 191 10.79 55.66 0.51
C LEU A 191 12.12 56.33 0.91
N LEU A 192 12.87 55.72 1.81
CA LEU A 192 14.24 56.09 2.13
C LEU A 192 15.17 55.00 1.60
N ALA A 193 15.86 55.25 0.49
CA ALA A 193 16.63 54.20 -0.17
C ALA A 193 18.03 54.58 -0.66
N ASN A 194 19.01 53.70 -0.47
CA ASN A 194 20.38 53.89 -0.97
C ASN A 194 21.08 55.15 -0.46
N ASN A 195 20.73 55.65 0.73
CA ASN A 195 21.40 56.80 1.34
C ASN A 195 22.62 56.34 2.14
N LEU A 196 23.69 57.13 2.11
CA LEU A 196 24.84 56.99 2.99
C LEU A 196 24.75 58.08 4.06
N ILE A 197 24.51 57.68 5.31
CA ILE A 197 24.27 58.58 6.43
C ILE A 197 25.30 58.29 7.51
N THR A 198 26.14 59.27 7.80
CA THR A 198 27.17 59.16 8.84
C THR A 198 26.93 60.21 9.90
N TYR A 199 26.95 59.77 11.16
CA TYR A 199 26.88 60.66 12.30
C TYR A 199 27.84 60.18 13.39
N SER A 200 28.80 61.03 13.76
CA SER A 200 29.90 60.65 14.63
C SER A 200 29.57 60.57 16.13
N GLU A 201 28.34 60.86 16.59
CA GLU A 201 28.08 61.09 18.03
C GLU A 201 26.72 60.50 18.56
N SER A 202 26.22 61.03 19.68
CA SER A 202 25.31 60.40 20.67
C SER A 202 23.78 60.45 20.42
N HIS A 203 23.32 60.73 19.19
CA HIS A 203 21.88 60.77 18.86
C HIS A 203 21.51 59.81 17.73
N ASP A 204 20.22 59.46 17.63
CA ASP A 204 19.70 58.59 16.57
C ASP A 204 20.07 59.13 15.17
N VAL A 205 20.48 58.26 14.26
CA VAL A 205 20.79 58.69 12.88
C VAL A 205 19.51 58.87 12.06
N LEU A 206 18.61 57.87 12.10
CA LEU A 206 17.29 57.93 11.49
C LEU A 206 16.21 57.74 12.55
N ARG A 207 15.26 58.67 12.64
CA ARG A 207 14.15 58.60 13.62
C ARG A 207 12.80 58.60 12.92
N LEU A 208 11.98 57.59 13.19
CA LEU A 208 10.58 57.49 12.79
C LEU A 208 9.69 57.65 14.03
N SER A 209 9.09 58.83 14.22
CA SER A 209 8.15 59.09 15.31
C SER A 209 6.73 59.23 14.77
N SER A 210 5.81 58.38 15.25
CA SER A 210 4.42 58.32 14.78
C SER A 210 4.29 58.28 13.26
N SER A 211 5.21 57.57 12.61
CA SER A 211 5.33 57.50 11.15
C SER A 211 5.01 56.10 10.65
N ASN A 212 4.18 56.00 9.60
CA ASN A 212 3.61 54.73 9.16
C ASN A 212 3.89 54.44 7.69
N SER A 213 3.95 53.16 7.34
CA SER A 213 4.07 52.70 5.95
C SER A 213 5.32 53.22 5.23
N THR A 214 6.40 53.49 5.97
CA THR A 214 7.69 53.90 5.40
C THR A 214 8.50 52.66 5.00
N LEU A 215 9.12 52.69 3.80
CA LEU A 215 10.10 51.70 3.37
C LEU A 215 11.50 52.31 3.51
N VAL A 216 12.29 51.76 4.43
CA VAL A 216 13.70 52.10 4.63
C VAL A 216 14.53 50.95 4.06
N SER A 217 15.18 51.15 2.92
CA SER A 217 15.84 50.05 2.22
C SER A 217 17.23 50.37 1.69
N LEU A 218 18.19 49.45 1.78
CA LEU A 218 19.52 49.57 1.16
C LEU A 218 20.30 50.82 1.61
N ASN A 219 20.02 51.37 2.79
CA ASN A 219 20.79 52.48 3.33
C ASN A 219 22.03 51.96 4.06
N THR A 220 23.11 52.74 4.02
CA THR A 220 24.29 52.55 4.86
C THR A 220 24.28 53.62 5.94
N ILE A 221 24.08 53.21 7.19
CA ILE A 221 23.92 54.08 8.35
C ILE A 221 25.07 53.81 9.30
N THR A 222 25.81 54.85 9.69
CA THR A 222 26.87 54.75 10.69
C THR A 222 26.60 55.73 11.83
N ALA A 223 26.42 55.21 13.03
CA ALA A 223 26.20 55.96 14.26
C ALA A 223 27.45 55.92 15.16
N GLY A 224 27.78 57.03 15.82
CA GLY A 224 28.97 57.13 16.67
C GLY A 224 28.73 56.88 18.16
N GLY A 225 27.48 56.97 18.65
CA GLY A 225 27.19 56.78 20.08
C GLY A 225 25.74 56.48 20.47
N SER A 226 24.83 56.26 19.51
CA SER A 226 23.40 56.00 19.77
C SER A 226 22.82 55.07 18.70
N SER A 227 21.50 54.87 18.68
CA SER A 227 20.84 53.94 17.77
C SER A 227 20.98 54.37 16.31
N GLY A 228 21.21 53.42 15.40
CA GLY A 228 21.22 53.70 13.96
C GLY A 228 19.84 54.15 13.50
N ILE A 229 18.82 53.35 13.82
CA ILE A 229 17.41 53.64 13.54
C ILE A 229 16.62 53.57 14.85
N SER A 230 15.80 54.59 15.11
CA SER A 230 14.85 54.60 16.22
C SER A 230 13.41 54.71 15.72
N ILE A 231 12.58 53.75 16.13
CA ILE A 231 11.16 53.62 15.79
C ILE A 231 10.35 53.87 17.07
N LEU A 232 9.65 55.01 17.10
CA LEU A 232 9.11 55.57 18.33
C LEU A 232 7.61 55.85 18.23
N SER A 233 6.96 55.92 19.39
CA SER A 233 5.58 56.37 19.53
C SER A 233 4.61 55.48 18.74
N ASN A 234 3.75 56.07 17.89
CA ASN A 234 2.69 55.34 17.18
C ASN A 234 3.11 54.80 15.81
N SER A 235 4.42 54.72 15.52
CA SER A 235 4.94 54.22 14.24
C SER A 235 4.54 52.76 14.01
N ASN A 236 4.10 52.43 12.80
CA ASN A 236 3.54 51.12 12.47
C ASN A 236 3.64 50.82 10.96
N LEU A 237 3.64 49.54 10.59
CA LEU A 237 3.67 49.08 9.19
C LEU A 237 4.89 49.59 8.40
N ASN A 238 5.98 49.96 9.09
CA ASN A 238 7.23 50.33 8.42
C ASN A 238 8.00 49.07 8.04
N ILE A 239 8.73 49.12 6.92
CA ILE A 239 9.53 48.01 6.42
C ILE A 239 10.99 48.43 6.38
N PHE A 240 11.84 47.68 7.06
CA PHE A 240 13.30 47.83 7.06
C PHE A 240 13.88 46.69 6.23
N HIS A 241 14.49 47.03 5.08
CA HIS A 241 14.87 46.05 4.07
C HIS A 241 16.34 46.18 3.65
N ASN A 242 17.16 45.17 3.95
CA ASN A 242 18.58 45.11 3.56
C ASN A 242 19.37 46.42 3.86
N ASN A 243 19.17 47.03 5.02
CA ASN A 243 20.00 48.17 5.43
C ASN A 243 21.28 47.64 6.10
N LEU A 244 22.40 48.31 5.85
CA LEU A 244 23.64 48.10 6.60
C LEU A 244 23.73 49.18 7.67
N ILE A 245 23.66 48.78 8.94
CA ILE A 245 23.66 49.71 10.07
C ILE A 245 24.86 49.36 10.93
N LEU A 246 25.68 50.35 11.25
CA LEU A 246 26.80 50.20 12.15
C LEU A 246 26.57 51.15 13.32
N SER A 247 26.31 50.59 14.49
CA SER A 247 25.93 51.33 15.69
C SER A 247 26.54 50.71 16.94
N PRO A 248 27.21 51.49 17.81
CA PRO A 248 27.71 50.98 19.09
C PRO A 248 26.62 50.79 20.16
N ALA A 249 25.37 51.19 19.88
CA ALA A 249 24.21 50.97 20.74
C ALA A 249 23.29 49.91 20.09
N SER A 250 22.06 50.29 19.70
CA SER A 250 21.17 49.43 18.92
C SER A 250 21.30 49.76 17.43
N GLU A 251 21.33 48.77 16.53
CA GLU A 251 21.16 49.03 15.10
C GLU A 251 19.74 49.55 14.82
N ILE A 252 18.76 48.87 15.41
CA ILE A 252 17.36 49.27 15.40
C ILE A 252 16.85 49.27 16.83
N TYR A 253 16.24 50.36 17.26
CA TYR A 253 15.52 50.47 18.52
C TYR A 253 14.02 50.65 18.24
N ASP A 254 13.20 49.67 18.63
CA ASP A 254 11.74 49.70 18.44
C ASP A 254 11.01 49.81 19.78
N ASP A 255 10.52 51.03 20.07
CA ASP A 255 9.73 51.36 21.26
C ASP A 255 8.27 51.69 20.90
N THR A 256 7.76 51.06 19.84
CA THR A 256 6.35 51.25 19.44
C THR A 256 5.39 50.44 20.32
N GLY A 257 5.88 49.44 21.05
CA GLY A 257 5.08 48.60 21.94
C GLY A 257 4.33 47.47 21.22
N PRO A 258 3.67 46.57 21.97
CA PRO A 258 3.31 45.23 21.48
C PRO A 258 2.15 45.19 20.48
N THR A 259 1.41 46.29 20.28
CA THR A 259 0.23 46.34 19.40
C THR A 259 0.53 46.90 18.02
N ARG A 260 1.74 47.39 17.78
CA ARG A 260 2.21 47.84 16.48
C ARG A 260 3.17 46.79 15.91
N THR A 261 3.30 46.79 14.60
CA THR A 261 4.11 45.81 13.87
C THR A 261 4.91 46.52 12.81
N ASN A 262 6.22 46.50 12.97
CA ASN A 262 7.18 46.89 11.95
C ASN A 262 7.83 45.62 11.40
N LEU A 263 8.18 45.63 10.12
CA LEU A 263 8.68 44.46 9.43
C LEU A 263 10.18 44.62 9.18
N LEU A 264 10.95 43.64 9.64
CA LEU A 264 12.35 43.49 9.26
C LEU A 264 12.46 42.43 8.18
N VAL A 265 13.14 42.76 7.08
CA VAL A 265 13.34 41.86 5.94
C VAL A 265 14.79 41.90 5.51
N TYR A 266 15.42 40.73 5.47
CA TYR A 266 16.68 40.53 4.77
C TYR A 266 16.47 39.53 3.65
N ASN A 267 16.87 39.87 2.43
CA ASN A 267 16.78 38.97 1.28
C ASN A 267 17.90 39.18 0.27
N ASN A 268 18.15 38.16 -0.53
CA ASN A 268 19.03 38.23 -1.69
C ASN A 268 18.48 37.29 -2.79
N SER A 269 19.33 36.93 -3.76
CA SER A 269 18.94 36.01 -4.84
C SER A 269 18.68 34.57 -4.38
N GLN A 270 19.22 34.15 -3.24
CA GLN A 270 19.17 32.77 -2.72
C GLN A 270 18.10 32.57 -1.63
N GLY A 271 17.80 33.60 -0.84
CA GLY A 271 16.86 33.44 0.27
C GLY A 271 16.28 34.74 0.82
N GLN A 272 15.40 34.59 1.80
CA GLN A 272 14.80 35.69 2.57
C GLN A 272 14.51 35.23 4.00
N ILE A 273 14.69 36.13 4.96
CA ILE A 273 14.12 36.06 6.29
C ILE A 273 13.25 37.28 6.51
N ARG A 274 12.05 37.05 7.03
CA ARG A 274 11.05 38.08 7.33
C ARG A 274 10.56 37.90 8.76
N TRP A 275 10.86 38.86 9.62
CA TRP A 275 10.40 38.88 11.01
C TRP A 275 9.09 39.61 11.13
N THR A 276 8.11 38.95 11.75
CA THR A 276 6.79 39.51 12.05
C THR A 276 6.62 39.79 13.55
N SER A 277 7.72 40.01 14.27
CA SER A 277 7.70 40.35 15.69
C SER A 277 7.09 41.74 15.90
N SER A 278 6.43 41.96 17.03
CA SER A 278 5.98 43.30 17.44
C SER A 278 7.12 44.16 17.98
N ASN A 279 8.28 43.56 18.28
CA ASN A 279 9.50 44.26 18.65
C ASN A 279 10.66 43.73 17.82
N ILE A 280 11.20 44.58 16.94
CA ILE A 280 12.36 44.27 16.08
C ILE A 280 13.64 44.96 16.57
N THR A 281 13.74 45.27 17.86
CA THR A 281 14.96 45.86 18.46
C THR A 281 16.16 44.92 18.32
N ILE A 282 17.28 45.48 17.85
CA ILE A 282 18.55 44.82 17.58
C ILE A 282 19.65 45.55 18.37
N ASP A 283 20.17 44.91 19.41
CA ASP A 283 21.25 45.44 20.27
C ASP A 283 22.62 44.84 19.91
N GLY A 284 22.74 44.24 18.72
CA GLY A 284 23.94 43.63 18.17
C GLY A 284 24.09 43.97 16.70
N GLU A 285 24.99 43.28 16.00
CA GLU A 285 25.22 43.49 14.57
C GLU A 285 24.32 42.56 13.72
N LEU A 286 23.85 43.05 12.56
CA LEU A 286 23.02 42.27 11.64
C LEU A 286 23.35 42.57 10.17
N ASP A 287 24.35 41.88 9.62
CA ASP A 287 24.72 41.97 8.21
C ASP A 287 24.46 40.68 7.41
N ILE A 288 24.20 40.82 6.10
CA ILE A 288 24.09 39.67 5.18
C ILE A 288 25.48 39.11 4.92
N GLY A 289 25.63 37.80 5.14
CA GLY A 289 26.87 37.07 4.90
C GLY A 289 27.75 36.90 6.14
N GLU A 290 27.42 37.62 7.21
CA GLU A 290 27.97 37.41 8.56
C GLU A 290 26.85 36.79 9.42
N GLU A 291 26.04 37.58 10.13
CA GLU A 291 24.99 37.05 11.01
C GLU A 291 23.79 36.49 10.24
N VAL A 292 23.38 37.17 9.16
CA VAL A 292 22.23 36.77 8.33
C VAL A 292 22.72 35.88 7.19
N ILE A 293 22.48 34.58 7.32
CA ILE A 293 22.90 33.58 6.34
C ILE A 293 21.79 33.40 5.30
N LEU A 294 22.08 33.78 4.05
CA LEU A 294 21.18 33.66 2.90
C LEU A 294 21.92 33.00 1.72
N ASP A 295 22.25 31.73 1.88
CA ASP A 295 23.00 30.94 0.91
C ASP A 295 22.11 29.94 0.17
N ALA A 296 22.68 29.29 -0.85
CA ALA A 296 21.99 28.25 -1.61
C ALA A 296 21.52 27.11 -0.68
N ASN A 297 20.20 26.99 -0.53
CA ASN A 297 19.55 26.02 0.37
C ASN A 297 19.93 26.16 1.86
N LEU A 298 20.40 27.33 2.30
CA LEU A 298 20.70 27.61 3.69
C LEU A 298 20.23 29.03 4.04
N VAL A 299 19.21 29.10 4.89
CA VAL A 299 18.63 30.36 5.35
C VAL A 299 18.58 30.33 6.86
N GLY A 300 19.22 31.29 7.52
CA GLY A 300 19.32 31.27 8.96
C GLY A 300 19.96 32.50 9.56
N LEU A 301 20.12 32.44 10.88
CA LEU A 301 20.79 33.47 11.65
C LEU A 301 21.82 32.79 12.56
N GLU A 302 23.04 33.32 12.57
CA GLU A 302 24.06 32.89 13.52
C GLU A 302 23.75 33.39 14.94
N ALA A 303 24.14 32.61 15.95
CA ALA A 303 23.83 32.93 17.33
C ALA A 303 24.79 34.00 17.88
N VAL A 304 24.36 35.26 17.84
CA VAL A 304 25.12 36.41 18.36
C VAL A 304 24.40 37.07 19.54
N ALA A 305 25.17 37.68 20.46
CA ALA A 305 24.63 38.48 21.55
C ALA A 305 23.87 39.70 20.99
N GLY A 306 22.78 40.11 21.65
CA GLY A 306 21.99 41.29 21.25
C GLY A 306 20.80 41.03 20.32
N LEU A 307 20.60 39.79 19.83
CA LEU A 307 19.52 39.45 18.89
C LEU A 307 18.28 38.83 19.55
N ALA A 308 18.19 38.79 20.88
CA ALA A 308 17.17 38.01 21.60
C ALA A 308 15.71 38.30 21.21
N ASN A 309 15.38 39.56 20.88
CA ASN A 309 14.02 39.99 20.50
C ASN A 309 13.55 39.41 19.16
N LEU A 310 14.48 38.99 18.32
CA LEU A 310 14.20 38.42 17.02
C LEU A 310 14.08 36.88 17.08
N ASN A 311 14.36 36.23 18.23
CA ASN A 311 14.24 34.78 18.45
C ASN A 311 12.78 34.34 18.65
N SER A 312 11.97 34.67 17.66
CA SER A 312 10.54 34.39 17.61
C SER A 312 10.20 33.75 16.27
N THR A 313 8.92 33.46 16.05
CA THR A 313 8.45 32.99 14.76
C THR A 313 8.83 33.94 13.63
N ALA A 314 9.37 33.38 12.54
CA ALA A 314 9.75 34.12 11.34
C ALA A 314 9.29 33.37 10.08
N GLU A 315 9.11 34.10 8.98
CA GLU A 315 8.88 33.54 7.66
C GLU A 315 10.21 33.51 6.89
N ILE A 316 10.63 32.33 6.44
CA ILE A 316 11.82 32.14 5.62
C ILE A 316 11.44 31.73 4.21
N THR A 317 12.26 32.11 3.23
CA THR A 317 12.12 31.68 1.84
C THR A 317 13.45 31.18 1.32
N PHE A 318 13.44 30.00 0.71
CA PHE A 318 14.54 29.47 -0.10
C PHE A 318 14.22 29.68 -1.58
N ARG A 319 15.20 30.13 -2.36
CA ARG A 319 15.07 30.37 -3.81
C ARG A 319 16.15 29.58 -4.56
N GLY A 320 15.95 29.39 -5.86
CA GLY A 320 16.92 28.71 -6.72
C GLY A 320 17.06 27.22 -6.44
N LEU A 321 16.09 26.61 -5.75
CA LEU A 321 16.07 25.17 -5.51
C LEU A 321 15.67 24.43 -6.80
N PRO A 322 16.08 23.16 -6.96
CA PRO A 322 15.51 22.31 -8.01
C PRO A 322 13.98 22.29 -7.94
N VAL A 323 13.31 22.23 -9.09
CA VAL A 323 11.85 22.16 -9.13
C VAL A 323 11.40 20.86 -8.47
N MET A 324 10.64 20.99 -7.38
CA MET A 324 10.11 19.86 -6.61
C MET A 324 8.65 19.63 -6.97
N SER A 325 8.29 18.37 -7.24
CA SER A 325 6.89 17.97 -7.48
C SER A 325 6.09 17.78 -6.19
N TYR A 326 6.75 17.76 -5.02
CA TYR A 326 6.16 17.45 -3.72
C TYR A 326 6.82 18.26 -2.60
N ALA A 327 6.17 18.32 -1.44
CA ALA A 327 6.66 19.09 -0.30
C ALA A 327 8.02 18.56 0.17
N PRO A 328 9.04 19.43 0.33
CA PRO A 328 10.32 19.04 0.92
C PRO A 328 10.20 18.77 2.42
N LEU A 329 11.27 18.27 3.01
CA LEU A 329 11.48 18.34 4.46
C LEU A 329 12.25 19.61 4.82
N LEU A 330 12.01 20.14 6.02
CA LEU A 330 12.79 21.24 6.59
C LEU A 330 13.68 20.71 7.69
N TYR A 331 14.93 21.13 7.69
CA TYR A 331 15.92 20.79 8.70
C TYR A 331 16.32 22.05 9.45
N ARG A 332 16.40 21.93 10.77
CA ARG A 332 16.90 22.93 11.72
C ARG A 332 18.23 22.42 12.28
N ASN A 333 19.32 23.13 12.00
CA ASN A 333 20.69 22.75 12.40
C ASN A 333 21.04 21.28 12.04
N GLY A 334 20.63 20.83 10.84
CA GLY A 334 20.90 19.48 10.36
C GLY A 334 19.99 18.38 10.93
N VAL A 335 18.99 18.72 11.75
CA VAL A 335 17.96 17.78 12.25
C VAL A 335 16.58 18.15 11.70
N GLU A 336 15.73 17.19 11.38
CA GLU A 336 14.38 17.45 10.87
C GLU A 336 13.57 18.35 11.83
N CYS A 337 12.99 19.42 11.30
CA CYS A 337 12.27 20.43 12.07
C CYS A 337 10.77 20.11 12.17
N THR A 338 10.37 19.43 13.24
CA THR A 338 8.96 19.08 13.50
C THR A 338 8.07 20.29 13.82
N GLY A 339 8.65 21.41 14.26
CA GLY A 339 7.94 22.67 14.53
C GLY A 339 7.90 23.66 13.37
N CYS A 340 8.42 23.28 12.20
CA CYS A 340 8.42 24.12 11.01
C CYS A 340 7.18 23.83 10.14
N VAL A 341 6.63 24.86 9.50
CA VAL A 341 5.45 24.74 8.64
C VAL A 341 5.81 25.22 7.24
N ILE A 342 5.72 24.34 6.23
CA ILE A 342 5.88 24.74 4.82
C ILE A 342 4.58 25.39 4.36
N ASN A 343 4.65 26.69 4.05
CA ASN A 343 3.50 27.47 3.58
C ASN A 343 3.28 27.29 2.08
N SER A 344 4.36 27.17 1.29
CA SER A 344 4.31 26.90 -0.15
C SER A 344 5.62 26.31 -0.67
N PHE A 345 5.53 25.53 -1.76
CA PHE A 345 6.69 25.03 -2.51
C PHE A 345 6.32 24.99 -4.00
N ALA A 346 6.89 25.87 -4.82
CA ALA A 346 6.61 25.93 -6.25
C ALA A 346 7.73 26.63 -7.01
N GLY A 347 8.02 26.18 -8.23
CA GLY A 347 8.96 26.87 -9.14
C GLY A 347 10.38 27.03 -8.59
N GLY A 348 10.86 26.10 -7.76
CA GLY A 348 12.17 26.19 -7.11
C GLY A 348 12.22 27.16 -5.92
N VAL A 349 11.06 27.55 -5.39
CA VAL A 349 10.93 28.41 -4.21
C VAL A 349 10.17 27.67 -3.12
N VAL A 350 10.69 27.71 -1.89
CA VAL A 350 10.03 27.14 -0.70
C VAL A 350 9.86 28.25 0.33
N VAL A 351 8.63 28.47 0.80
CA VAL A 351 8.30 29.44 1.86
C VAL A 351 7.85 28.67 3.09
N ALA A 352 8.41 29.00 4.24
CA ALA A 352 8.13 28.30 5.49
C ALA A 352 8.06 29.24 6.70
N THR A 353 7.20 28.90 7.65
CA THR A 353 7.16 29.50 8.98
C THR A 353 8.00 28.67 9.94
N VAL A 354 8.94 29.30 10.65
CA VAL A 354 9.88 28.63 11.56
C VAL A 354 9.72 29.13 12.99
N PRO A 355 10.00 28.30 14.02
CA PRO A 355 9.66 28.62 15.41
C PRO A 355 10.61 29.63 16.10
N GLY A 356 11.76 29.95 15.51
CA GLY A 356 12.78 30.78 16.13
C GLY A 356 14.07 30.80 15.32
N PHE A 357 15.15 31.22 15.93
CA PHE A 357 16.45 31.29 15.26
C PHE A 357 17.16 29.96 15.13
N SER A 358 17.67 29.74 13.93
CA SER A 358 18.48 28.59 13.58
C SER A 358 18.96 28.69 12.15
N ASN A 359 19.82 27.76 11.77
CA ASN A 359 20.12 27.49 10.37
C ASN A 359 19.10 26.50 9.82
N TYR A 360 18.37 26.93 8.79
CA TYR A 360 17.37 26.13 8.12
C TYR A 360 17.83 25.72 6.73
N SER A 361 17.51 24.50 6.35
CA SER A 361 17.72 23.99 4.99
C SER A 361 16.53 23.17 4.56
N THR A 362 16.35 23.02 3.24
CA THR A 362 15.35 22.12 2.67
C THR A 362 16.02 20.85 2.18
N TYR A 363 15.24 19.78 2.12
CA TYR A 363 15.70 18.51 1.58
C TYR A 363 14.62 17.87 0.71
N ASP A 364 15.01 17.35 -0.45
CA ASP A 364 14.08 16.62 -1.32
C ASP A 364 13.66 15.30 -0.66
N ASN A 365 12.35 15.19 -0.37
CA ASN A 365 11.76 14.02 0.28
C ASN A 365 11.55 12.84 -0.70
N SER A 366 12.38 12.71 -1.74
CA SER A 366 12.37 11.53 -2.60
C SER A 366 13.02 10.34 -1.88
N ALA A 367 12.38 9.17 -1.96
CA ALA A 367 13.02 7.92 -1.58
C ALA A 367 14.25 7.65 -2.46
N ASN A 368 15.28 7.05 -1.88
CA ASN A 368 16.44 6.56 -2.62
C ASN A 368 16.96 5.27 -1.99
N GLY A 369 18.08 4.73 -2.50
CA GLY A 369 18.61 3.44 -2.04
C GLY A 369 18.94 3.34 -0.55
N THR A 370 19.06 4.45 0.18
CA THR A 370 19.44 4.46 1.60
C THR A 370 18.47 5.24 2.48
N ARG A 371 17.34 5.73 1.96
CA ARG A 371 16.39 6.53 2.75
C ARG A 371 14.92 6.36 2.32
N CYS A 372 14.02 6.50 3.29
CA CYS A 372 12.58 6.59 3.11
C CYS A 372 12.16 7.89 2.38
N GLY A 373 10.96 7.93 1.81
CA GLY A 373 10.38 9.10 1.13
C GLY A 373 9.38 8.74 0.04
N TYR A 374 9.11 9.69 -0.86
CA TYR A 374 8.26 9.48 -2.03
C TYR A 374 9.00 8.69 -3.13
N VAL A 375 8.42 7.58 -3.57
CA VAL A 375 8.93 6.79 -4.69
C VAL A 375 8.37 7.36 -6.00
N LYS A 376 9.26 7.93 -6.84
CA LYS A 376 8.90 8.63 -8.09
C LYS A 376 9.24 7.85 -9.37
N GLY A 377 9.89 6.72 -9.23
CA GLY A 377 10.41 5.88 -10.31
C GLY A 377 10.89 4.54 -9.74
N ASP A 378 11.59 3.75 -10.55
CA ASP A 378 12.21 2.53 -10.08
C ASP A 378 13.14 2.81 -8.89
N LEU A 379 13.06 1.96 -7.87
CA LEU A 379 13.84 2.08 -6.64
C LEU A 379 14.49 0.75 -6.33
N THR A 380 15.81 0.76 -6.11
CA THR A 380 16.54 -0.36 -5.53
C THR A 380 17.19 0.06 -4.23
N LEU A 381 16.89 -0.64 -3.13
CA LEU A 381 17.52 -0.34 -1.84
C LEU A 381 18.95 -0.88 -1.81
N ALA A 382 19.88 -0.03 -1.37
CA ALA A 382 21.28 -0.34 -1.12
C ALA A 382 21.54 -0.72 0.34
N SER A 383 20.67 -0.33 1.27
CA SER A 383 20.75 -0.66 2.69
C SER A 383 19.36 -0.75 3.32
N GLY A 384 19.29 -1.26 4.54
CA GLY A 384 18.09 -1.15 5.36
C GLY A 384 17.74 0.30 5.68
N ILE A 385 16.45 0.63 5.65
CA ILE A 385 15.92 1.99 5.88
C ILE A 385 14.92 2.01 7.04
N ASN A 386 14.81 3.15 7.73
CA ASN A 386 13.97 3.33 8.91
C ASN A 386 13.11 4.59 8.80
N SER A 387 11.85 4.54 9.26
CA SER A 387 10.96 5.70 9.39
C SER A 387 10.19 5.70 10.72
N THR A 388 9.81 6.89 11.21
CA THR A 388 8.88 7.08 12.35
C THR A 388 7.43 7.31 11.92
N GLY A 389 7.16 7.19 10.62
CA GLY A 389 5.83 7.16 10.03
C GLY A 389 5.85 6.28 8.79
N THR A 390 5.22 6.73 7.70
CA THR A 390 5.28 5.97 6.44
C THR A 390 6.71 6.02 5.90
N CYS A 391 7.28 4.88 5.50
CA CYS A 391 8.63 4.86 4.94
C CYS A 391 8.62 5.11 3.42
N LEU A 392 7.95 4.27 2.64
CA LEU A 392 7.87 4.44 1.19
C LEU A 392 6.45 4.80 0.77
N THR A 393 6.25 6.04 0.33
CA THR A 393 4.97 6.48 -0.27
C THR A 393 5.10 6.40 -1.78
N VAL A 394 4.40 5.46 -2.41
CA VAL A 394 4.47 5.25 -3.85
C VAL A 394 3.62 6.28 -4.57
N ASN A 395 4.26 7.11 -5.41
CA ASN A 395 3.60 8.22 -6.07
C ASN A 395 3.82 8.22 -7.60
N ALA A 396 4.16 7.05 -8.14
CA ALA A 396 4.29 6.80 -9.56
C ALA A 396 3.76 5.41 -9.89
N SER A 397 3.18 5.30 -11.08
CA SER A 397 2.75 4.04 -11.69
C SER A 397 3.81 3.53 -12.67
N ASN A 398 3.78 2.24 -13.01
CA ASN A 398 4.75 1.58 -13.92
C ASN A 398 6.18 1.58 -13.36
N ILE A 399 6.33 1.13 -12.11
CA ILE A 399 7.63 1.13 -11.42
C ILE A 399 7.88 -0.20 -10.70
N VAL A 400 9.17 -0.44 -10.41
CA VAL A 400 9.66 -1.55 -9.59
C VAL A 400 10.37 -1.02 -8.35
N ILE A 401 9.93 -1.48 -7.19
CA ILE A 401 10.59 -1.30 -5.90
C ILE A 401 11.23 -2.63 -5.52
N ASP A 402 12.56 -2.72 -5.65
CA ASP A 402 13.36 -3.88 -5.25
C ASP A 402 14.12 -3.55 -3.96
N CYS A 403 13.75 -4.16 -2.84
CA CYS A 403 14.47 -3.93 -1.60
C CYS A 403 15.83 -4.66 -1.56
N ALA A 404 16.13 -5.53 -2.54
CA ALA A 404 17.37 -6.30 -2.61
C ALA A 404 17.68 -7.08 -1.32
N GLY A 405 16.65 -7.56 -0.61
CA GLY A 405 16.75 -8.27 0.67
C GLY A 405 16.91 -7.36 1.89
N ASN A 406 17.00 -6.05 1.71
CA ASN A 406 17.11 -5.09 2.81
C ASN A 406 15.78 -4.91 3.56
N TRP A 407 15.89 -4.46 4.80
CA TRP A 407 14.71 -4.16 5.61
C TRP A 407 14.13 -2.77 5.32
N VAL A 408 12.82 -2.67 5.40
CA VAL A 408 12.06 -1.43 5.50
C VAL A 408 11.41 -1.43 6.89
N ASN A 409 12.02 -0.70 7.80
CA ASN A 409 11.56 -0.59 9.18
C ASN A 409 10.73 0.68 9.35
N TYR A 410 9.58 0.57 9.99
CA TYR A 410 8.73 1.70 10.29
C TYR A 410 8.24 1.63 11.75
N THR A 411 8.02 2.80 12.33
CA THR A 411 7.49 2.98 13.69
C THR A 411 6.41 4.07 13.66
N GLY A 412 5.66 4.27 14.75
CA GLY A 412 4.65 5.33 14.82
C GLY A 412 3.34 4.99 14.08
N SER A 413 2.73 5.94 13.38
CA SER A 413 1.40 5.79 12.74
C SER A 413 1.45 5.85 11.21
N GLY A 414 2.43 5.20 10.56
CA GLY A 414 2.44 5.05 9.10
C GLY A 414 2.64 3.61 8.62
N TYR A 415 2.88 3.45 7.32
CA TYR A 415 3.08 2.16 6.63
C TYR A 415 4.56 1.92 6.29
N ALA A 416 4.99 0.67 6.13
CA ALA A 416 6.29 0.43 5.50
C ALA A 416 6.25 0.90 4.03
N ILE A 417 5.19 0.51 3.32
CA ILE A 417 4.97 0.84 1.91
C ILE A 417 3.49 1.16 1.70
N ASP A 418 3.20 2.37 1.21
CA ASP A 418 1.86 2.84 0.85
C ASP A 418 1.74 2.95 -0.67
N ILE A 419 0.86 2.13 -1.25
CA ILE A 419 0.52 2.08 -2.67
C ILE A 419 -0.93 2.52 -2.84
N THR A 420 -1.17 3.81 -2.66
CA THR A 420 -2.51 4.42 -2.83
C THR A 420 -2.66 5.05 -4.21
N GLY A 421 -3.65 4.56 -4.97
CA GLY A 421 -4.06 5.13 -6.28
C GLY A 421 -3.09 4.89 -7.43
N GLN A 422 -2.08 4.02 -7.26
CA GLN A 422 -1.06 3.75 -8.28
C GLN A 422 -1.31 2.40 -8.95
N SER A 423 -0.87 2.26 -10.21
CA SER A 423 -1.03 1.04 -10.98
C SER A 423 0.29 0.53 -11.56
N ASN A 424 0.34 -0.76 -11.89
CA ASN A 424 1.54 -1.42 -12.45
C ASN A 424 2.77 -1.24 -11.54
N VAL A 425 2.60 -1.43 -10.23
CA VAL A 425 3.67 -1.34 -9.23
C VAL A 425 4.11 -2.74 -8.83
N THR A 426 5.40 -3.05 -8.97
CA THR A 426 5.98 -4.29 -8.45
C THR A 426 6.83 -3.99 -7.23
N VAL A 427 6.51 -4.58 -6.07
CA VAL A 427 7.36 -4.57 -4.88
C VAL A 427 7.95 -5.96 -4.69
N LYS A 428 9.28 -6.07 -4.59
CA LYS A 428 9.95 -7.35 -4.47
C LYS A 428 11.15 -7.38 -3.54
N ASN A 429 11.44 -8.58 -3.02
CA ASN A 429 12.61 -8.89 -2.19
C ASN A 429 12.72 -8.01 -0.93
N CYS A 430 11.59 -7.68 -0.30
CA CYS A 430 11.55 -6.78 0.85
C CYS A 430 11.39 -7.52 2.17
N ARG A 431 12.21 -7.16 3.16
CA ARG A 431 11.99 -7.54 4.56
C ARG A 431 11.28 -6.38 5.26
N ILE A 432 10.09 -6.59 5.80
CA ILE A 432 9.36 -5.54 6.50
C ILE A 432 9.48 -5.76 8.01
N MET A 433 9.77 -4.68 8.74
CA MET A 433 9.94 -4.68 10.20
C MET A 433 9.09 -3.57 10.82
N ASN A 434 8.59 -3.81 12.03
CA ASN A 434 7.86 -2.83 12.82
C ASN A 434 8.21 -2.99 14.30
N GLN A 435 9.00 -2.05 14.82
CA GLN A 435 9.49 -2.07 16.20
C GLN A 435 8.75 -1.07 17.10
N GLY A 436 7.41 -1.18 17.19
CA GLY A 436 6.63 -0.46 18.21
C GLY A 436 5.50 0.43 17.70
N SER A 437 4.98 0.22 16.48
CA SER A 437 3.74 0.88 16.04
C SER A 437 2.50 0.20 16.64
N PRO A 438 1.60 0.95 17.31
CA PRO A 438 0.42 0.36 17.94
C PRO A 438 -0.77 0.11 17.00
N THR A 439 -0.78 0.58 15.73
CA THR A 439 -2.07 0.74 15.01
C THR A 439 -2.16 0.51 13.50
N LEU A 440 -1.14 0.12 12.72
CA LEU A 440 -1.28 0.12 11.24
C LEU A 440 -0.68 -1.06 10.47
N ASP A 441 -1.23 -1.21 9.25
CA ASP A 441 -0.84 -2.17 8.22
C ASP A 441 0.63 -1.99 7.80
N SER A 442 1.31 -3.05 7.35
CA SER A 442 2.70 -2.93 6.87
C SER A 442 2.77 -2.49 5.42
N ILE A 443 2.08 -3.19 4.52
CA ILE A 443 1.94 -2.79 3.12
C ILE A 443 0.47 -2.52 2.85
N TYR A 444 0.17 -1.29 2.44
CA TYR A 444 -1.19 -0.84 2.18
C TYR A 444 -1.38 -0.57 0.70
N LEU A 445 -2.39 -1.20 0.10
CA LEU A 445 -2.82 -0.96 -1.27
C LEU A 445 -4.26 -0.47 -1.25
N TYR A 446 -4.49 0.73 -1.76
CA TYR A 446 -5.82 1.33 -1.82
C TYR A 446 -6.12 1.89 -3.19
N ARG A 447 -7.20 1.41 -3.82
CA ARG A 447 -7.62 1.84 -5.17
C ARG A 447 -6.49 1.71 -6.21
N SER A 448 -5.73 0.63 -6.10
CA SER A 448 -4.55 0.35 -6.93
C SER A 448 -4.82 -0.80 -7.90
N GLY A 449 -4.09 -0.84 -9.01
CA GLY A 449 -4.35 -1.80 -10.09
C GLY A 449 -3.12 -2.49 -10.65
N ASN A 450 -3.21 -3.79 -10.94
CA ASN A 450 -2.14 -4.60 -11.51
C ASN A 450 -0.84 -4.55 -10.66
N CYS A 451 -0.97 -4.58 -9.34
CA CYS A 451 0.18 -4.57 -8.44
C CYS A 451 0.72 -5.98 -8.19
N VAL A 452 2.03 -6.12 -8.04
CA VAL A 452 2.69 -7.40 -7.73
C VAL A 452 3.52 -7.24 -6.48
N LEU A 453 3.19 -7.98 -5.42
CA LEU A 453 4.00 -8.14 -4.22
C LEU A 453 4.65 -9.53 -4.26
N LYS A 454 5.98 -9.57 -4.41
CA LYS A 454 6.71 -10.83 -4.59
C LYS A 454 7.84 -10.97 -3.60
N ASN A 455 7.99 -12.14 -2.98
CA ASN A 455 9.12 -12.39 -2.06
C ASN A 455 9.19 -11.34 -0.95
N ILE A 456 8.06 -11.11 -0.29
CA ILE A 456 7.94 -10.23 0.88
C ILE A 456 8.12 -11.09 2.14
N THR A 457 8.98 -10.66 3.06
CA THR A 457 9.21 -11.32 4.35
C THR A 457 8.78 -10.42 5.49
N MET A 458 7.88 -10.90 6.36
CA MET A 458 7.47 -10.23 7.60
C MET A 458 7.52 -11.27 8.74
N ASN A 459 8.46 -11.12 9.67
CA ASN A 459 8.67 -12.08 10.76
C ASN A 459 9.11 -11.44 12.10
N ASP A 460 9.46 -10.15 12.09
CA ASP A 460 9.97 -9.39 13.24
C ASP A 460 9.03 -8.20 13.54
N MET A 461 7.80 -8.52 13.94
CA MET A 461 6.71 -7.57 14.20
C MET A 461 6.45 -7.50 15.71
N SER A 462 6.40 -6.30 16.30
CA SER A 462 6.25 -6.12 17.75
C SER A 462 5.09 -5.17 18.15
N GLY A 463 3.98 -5.23 17.44
CA GLY A 463 2.83 -4.32 17.57
C GLY A 463 1.71 -4.86 18.48
N THR A 464 0.68 -4.04 18.72
CA THR A 464 -0.54 -4.47 19.44
C THR A 464 -1.72 -4.82 18.52
N ARG A 465 -1.60 -4.51 17.22
CA ARG A 465 -2.56 -4.80 16.15
C ARG A 465 -1.87 -4.58 14.79
N PHE A 466 -1.65 -5.65 14.03
CA PHE A 466 -1.06 -5.63 12.69
C PHE A 466 -1.89 -6.35 11.64
N ILE A 467 -1.87 -5.74 10.45
CA ILE A 467 -2.18 -6.41 9.19
C ILE A 467 -0.91 -6.38 8.34
N GLY A 468 -0.44 -7.53 7.88
CA GLY A 468 0.79 -7.58 7.07
C GLY A 468 0.60 -6.87 5.74
N ILE A 469 -0.37 -7.34 4.97
CA ILE A 469 -0.74 -6.70 3.72
C ILE A 469 -2.24 -6.42 3.77
N TYR A 470 -2.61 -5.16 3.52
CA TYR A 470 -4.00 -4.79 3.36
C TYR A 470 -4.27 -4.31 1.93
N ASN A 471 -4.99 -5.13 1.17
CA ASN A 471 -5.39 -4.86 -0.20
C ASN A 471 -6.87 -4.46 -0.23
N TRP A 472 -7.14 -3.16 -0.40
CA TRP A 472 -8.48 -2.59 -0.29
C TRP A 472 -8.91 -1.87 -1.57
N MET A 473 -10.12 -2.15 -2.07
CA MET A 473 -10.68 -1.53 -3.29
C MET A 473 -9.74 -1.61 -4.50
N SER A 474 -8.92 -2.66 -4.60
CA SER A 474 -7.86 -2.79 -5.59
C SER A 474 -8.14 -3.95 -6.55
N ASN A 475 -7.56 -3.93 -7.75
CA ASN A 475 -7.80 -4.94 -8.78
C ASN A 475 -6.53 -5.56 -9.34
N ASN A 476 -6.61 -6.84 -9.71
CA ASN A 476 -5.53 -7.60 -10.34
C ASN A 476 -4.22 -7.64 -9.51
N THR A 477 -4.34 -7.65 -8.19
CA THR A 477 -3.19 -7.73 -7.27
C THR A 477 -2.66 -9.16 -7.20
N GLN A 478 -1.35 -9.35 -7.34
CA GLN A 478 -0.67 -10.63 -7.14
C GLN A 478 0.20 -10.58 -5.88
N ILE A 479 0.01 -11.52 -4.97
CA ILE A 479 0.81 -11.69 -3.75
C ILE A 479 1.41 -13.09 -3.82
N ILE A 480 2.71 -13.16 -4.10
CA ILE A 480 3.36 -14.41 -4.49
C ILE A 480 4.68 -14.64 -3.76
N ASP A 481 5.01 -15.91 -3.52
CA ASP A 481 6.29 -16.36 -2.96
C ASP A 481 6.69 -15.64 -1.65
N SER A 482 5.71 -15.24 -0.82
CA SER A 482 5.95 -14.40 0.37
C SER A 482 5.78 -15.16 1.69
N TYR A 483 6.48 -14.71 2.72
CA TYR A 483 6.45 -15.24 4.09
C TYR A 483 5.92 -14.15 5.02
N ILE A 484 4.69 -14.26 5.51
CA ILE A 484 4.00 -13.18 6.24
C ILE A 484 3.46 -13.71 7.56
N TYR A 485 4.06 -13.28 8.67
CA TYR A 485 3.72 -13.73 10.01
C TYR A 485 3.40 -12.57 10.95
N GLY A 486 2.23 -12.61 11.61
CA GLY A 486 1.82 -11.71 12.69
C GLY A 486 2.07 -12.30 14.08
N ASP A 487 2.19 -11.44 15.10
CA ASP A 487 2.46 -11.86 16.48
C ASP A 487 1.17 -12.23 17.26
N LYS A 488 1.30 -12.53 18.57
CA LYS A 488 0.32 -13.31 19.36
C LYS A 488 -0.97 -12.57 19.75
N PHE A 489 -1.13 -11.28 19.46
CA PHE A 489 -2.26 -10.49 19.98
C PHE A 489 -3.09 -9.88 18.83
N THR A 490 -4.02 -10.68 18.26
CA THR A 490 -5.03 -10.29 17.24
C THR A 490 -4.48 -9.63 15.97
N GLU A 491 -3.95 -10.43 15.04
CA GLU A 491 -3.37 -9.91 13.79
C GLU A 491 -3.72 -10.77 12.57
N VAL A 492 -4.00 -10.09 11.44
CA VAL A 492 -4.36 -10.69 10.15
C VAL A 492 -3.15 -10.64 9.22
N ALA A 493 -2.60 -11.77 8.77
CA ALA A 493 -1.39 -11.69 7.92
C ALA A 493 -1.67 -10.99 6.58
N LEU A 494 -2.82 -11.30 5.97
CA LEU A 494 -3.26 -10.72 4.71
C LEU A 494 -4.77 -10.47 4.72
N THR A 495 -5.18 -9.26 4.37
CA THR A 495 -6.59 -8.90 4.16
C THR A 495 -6.80 -8.46 2.71
N VAL A 496 -7.82 -9.04 2.08
CA VAL A 496 -8.37 -8.64 0.77
C VAL A 496 -9.78 -8.12 1.01
N ASN A 497 -10.02 -6.83 0.80
CA ASN A 497 -11.30 -6.19 1.06
C ASN A 497 -11.81 -5.44 -0.18
N ALA A 498 -13.08 -5.65 -0.56
CA ALA A 498 -13.74 -5.00 -1.69
C ALA A 498 -12.90 -5.02 -2.99
N SER A 499 -12.15 -6.10 -3.23
CA SER A 499 -11.14 -6.21 -4.28
C SER A 499 -11.49 -7.33 -5.27
N SER A 500 -10.91 -7.27 -6.47
CA SER A 500 -11.21 -8.25 -7.53
C SER A 500 -9.96 -8.70 -8.29
N GLY A 501 -9.98 -9.93 -8.84
CA GLY A 501 -8.86 -10.47 -9.61
C GLY A 501 -7.59 -10.68 -8.78
N VAL A 502 -7.71 -10.90 -7.47
CA VAL A 502 -6.57 -11.06 -6.57
C VAL A 502 -6.04 -12.48 -6.65
N THR A 503 -4.72 -12.64 -6.82
CA THR A 503 -4.04 -13.94 -6.78
C THR A 503 -3.11 -13.99 -5.58
N ILE A 504 -3.30 -15.00 -4.73
CA ILE A 504 -2.48 -15.29 -3.55
C ILE A 504 -1.88 -16.67 -3.80
N GLU A 505 -0.60 -16.73 -4.18
CA GLU A 505 0.01 -17.98 -4.64
C GLU A 505 1.36 -18.28 -3.98
N ASN A 506 1.53 -19.52 -3.53
CA ASN A 506 2.83 -20.03 -3.07
C ASN A 506 3.42 -19.26 -1.86
N ASN A 507 2.56 -18.71 -0.99
CA ASN A 507 2.94 -18.00 0.21
C ASN A 507 2.94 -18.90 1.46
N ASP A 508 3.67 -18.51 2.49
CA ASP A 508 3.54 -19.04 3.86
C ASP A 508 2.97 -17.95 4.78
N LEU A 509 1.73 -18.15 5.22
CA LEU A 509 0.95 -17.16 5.98
C LEU A 509 0.70 -17.66 7.40
N GLY A 510 1.04 -16.83 8.39
CA GLY A 510 0.89 -17.13 9.82
C GLY A 510 0.34 -15.96 10.62
N GLY A 511 -0.54 -16.23 11.58
CA GLY A 511 -1.16 -15.19 12.40
C GLY A 511 -2.36 -15.74 13.18
N THR A 512 -3.08 -14.84 13.88
CA THR A 512 -4.33 -15.20 14.56
C THR A 512 -5.44 -15.55 13.56
N LEU A 513 -5.50 -14.77 12.47
CA LEU A 513 -6.18 -15.06 11.21
C LEU A 513 -5.11 -14.90 10.11
N ALA A 514 -4.94 -15.89 9.23
CA ALA A 514 -3.89 -15.80 8.22
C ALA A 514 -4.35 -15.05 6.98
N LEU A 515 -5.59 -15.27 6.55
CA LEU A 515 -6.18 -14.64 5.37
C LEU A 515 -7.63 -14.28 5.63
N LEU A 516 -7.95 -12.99 5.49
CA LEU A 516 -9.31 -12.47 5.43
C LEU A 516 -9.63 -12.05 3.99
N ILE A 517 -10.73 -12.56 3.45
CA ILE A 517 -11.30 -12.14 2.18
C ILE A 517 -12.70 -11.60 2.49
N GLU A 518 -12.93 -10.33 2.24
CA GLU A 518 -14.17 -9.63 2.59
C GLU A 518 -14.70 -8.85 1.39
N GLU A 519 -15.99 -9.02 1.07
CA GLU A 519 -16.65 -8.35 -0.05
C GLU A 519 -15.87 -8.46 -1.38
N SER A 520 -15.13 -9.57 -1.56
CA SER A 520 -14.15 -9.71 -2.64
C SER A 520 -14.41 -10.97 -3.45
N ASN A 521 -14.54 -10.79 -4.76
CA ASN A 521 -14.98 -11.84 -5.67
C ASN A 521 -13.87 -12.22 -6.66
N GLY A 522 -13.81 -13.50 -7.04
CA GLY A 522 -12.83 -14.00 -8.02
C GLY A 522 -11.40 -14.04 -7.50
N THR A 523 -11.19 -14.11 -6.18
CA THR A 523 -9.87 -14.30 -5.57
C THR A 523 -9.39 -15.74 -5.76
N SER A 524 -8.14 -15.91 -6.18
CA SER A 524 -7.48 -17.21 -6.34
C SER A 524 -6.43 -17.43 -5.26
N VAL A 525 -6.69 -18.37 -4.35
CA VAL A 525 -5.80 -18.78 -3.26
C VAL A 525 -5.18 -20.13 -3.61
N LEU A 526 -3.95 -20.12 -4.12
CA LEU A 526 -3.32 -21.26 -4.79
C LEU A 526 -2.05 -21.73 -4.09
N ARG A 527 -1.96 -23.01 -3.74
CA ARG A 527 -0.71 -23.65 -3.27
C ARG A 527 -0.05 -22.94 -2.07
N ASN A 528 -0.82 -22.28 -1.21
CA ASN A 528 -0.28 -21.60 -0.03
C ASN A 528 -0.14 -22.56 1.15
N ARG A 529 0.79 -22.25 2.04
CA ARG A 529 0.96 -22.87 3.34
C ARG A 529 0.41 -21.94 4.42
N PHE A 530 -0.36 -22.50 5.36
CA PHE A 530 -0.90 -21.77 6.50
C PHE A 530 -0.38 -22.39 7.80
N THR A 531 0.53 -21.71 8.47
CA THR A 531 1.30 -22.25 9.60
C THR A 531 0.77 -21.77 10.97
N ILE A 532 1.08 -22.52 12.04
CA ILE A 532 0.53 -22.31 13.39
C ILE A 532 1.14 -21.11 14.12
N GLY A 533 0.27 -20.19 14.55
CA GLY A 533 0.50 -19.32 15.71
C GLY A 533 -0.26 -19.85 16.94
N ALA A 534 0.34 -19.80 18.12
CA ALA A 534 -0.36 -20.13 19.37
C ALA A 534 -1.51 -19.12 19.59
N GLY A 535 -2.74 -19.61 19.78
CA GLY A 535 -3.94 -18.76 19.97
C GLY A 535 -4.73 -18.43 18.69
N ALA A 536 -4.36 -18.98 17.53
CA ALA A 536 -5.09 -18.75 16.28
C ALA A 536 -6.56 -19.23 16.35
N ILE A 537 -7.48 -18.38 15.89
CA ILE A 537 -8.92 -18.67 15.85
C ILE A 537 -9.38 -19.17 14.48
N ARG A 538 -8.71 -18.80 13.37
CA ARG A 538 -9.05 -19.22 11.99
C ARG A 538 -7.83 -19.15 11.08
N ARG A 539 -7.82 -19.85 9.93
CA ARG A 539 -6.79 -19.60 8.88
C ARG A 539 -7.31 -18.74 7.77
N ILE A 540 -8.38 -19.18 7.12
CA ILE A 540 -9.00 -18.46 6.00
C ILE A 540 -10.44 -18.12 6.39
N HIS A 541 -10.83 -16.88 6.21
CA HIS A 541 -12.22 -16.44 6.35
C HIS A 541 -12.65 -15.70 5.08
N LEU A 542 -13.69 -16.22 4.43
CA LEU A 542 -14.44 -15.54 3.37
C LEU A 542 -15.72 -14.98 3.99
N ASN A 543 -15.90 -13.67 3.88
CA ASN A 543 -17.08 -12.94 4.36
C ASN A 543 -17.73 -12.18 3.20
N SER A 544 -18.98 -12.50 2.87
CA SER A 544 -19.69 -11.89 1.74
C SER A 544 -18.88 -11.90 0.44
N SER A 545 -18.19 -13.02 0.17
CA SER A 545 -17.15 -13.12 -0.87
C SER A 545 -17.41 -14.32 -1.77
N ASP A 546 -17.78 -14.05 -3.02
CA ASP A 546 -18.33 -15.04 -3.95
C ASP A 546 -17.34 -15.43 -5.03
N SER A 547 -17.56 -16.61 -5.63
CA SER A 547 -16.83 -17.07 -6.82
C SER A 547 -15.29 -17.10 -6.63
N ASN A 548 -14.81 -17.36 -5.42
CA ASN A 548 -13.40 -17.50 -5.10
C ASN A 548 -12.93 -18.96 -5.28
N THR A 549 -11.63 -19.14 -5.52
CA THR A 549 -11.01 -20.47 -5.70
C THR A 549 -9.93 -20.70 -4.64
N LEU A 550 -10.09 -21.75 -3.84
CA LEU A 550 -9.08 -22.25 -2.91
C LEU A 550 -8.58 -23.61 -3.44
N ASN A 551 -7.38 -23.64 -4.03
CA ASN A 551 -6.84 -24.84 -4.68
C ASN A 551 -5.44 -25.22 -4.18
N GLY A 552 -5.27 -26.46 -3.71
CA GLY A 552 -3.96 -27.02 -3.39
C GLY A 552 -3.30 -26.44 -2.14
N ASN A 553 -4.06 -25.81 -1.24
CA ASN A 553 -3.51 -25.19 -0.04
C ASN A 553 -3.27 -26.22 1.07
N ASN A 554 -2.27 -25.98 1.92
CA ASN A 554 -1.90 -26.82 3.04
C ASN A 554 -2.08 -26.08 4.38
N MET A 555 -2.91 -26.61 5.28
CA MET A 555 -3.31 -25.95 6.52
C MET A 555 -3.14 -26.90 7.71
N THR A 556 -2.56 -26.39 8.80
CA THR A 556 -2.55 -27.09 10.10
C THR A 556 -3.18 -26.22 11.18
N ILE A 557 -4.18 -26.77 11.87
CA ILE A 557 -4.95 -26.11 12.92
C ILE A 557 -4.64 -26.77 14.25
N SER A 558 -4.24 -25.99 15.24
CA SER A 558 -3.97 -26.48 16.60
C SER A 558 -4.63 -25.63 17.69
N GLY A 559 -5.28 -24.52 17.32
CA GLY A 559 -6.02 -23.67 18.24
C GLY A 559 -7.35 -24.30 18.65
N VAL A 560 -7.79 -24.02 19.88
CA VAL A 560 -9.09 -24.49 20.37
C VAL A 560 -10.21 -23.70 19.69
N GLY A 561 -11.19 -24.39 19.11
CA GLY A 561 -12.34 -23.78 18.43
C GLY A 561 -12.03 -23.17 17.05
N ALA A 562 -10.88 -23.53 16.45
CA ALA A 562 -10.38 -22.83 15.28
C ALA A 562 -10.82 -23.43 13.94
N ASP A 563 -11.37 -22.61 13.03
CA ASP A 563 -11.79 -23.05 11.69
C ASP A 563 -10.60 -23.01 10.72
N ALA A 564 -10.35 -24.07 9.93
CA ALA A 564 -9.35 -23.97 8.86
C ALA A 564 -9.84 -22.99 7.79
N VAL A 565 -11.06 -23.21 7.31
CA VAL A 565 -11.72 -22.31 6.37
C VAL A 565 -13.16 -22.05 6.81
N LEU A 566 -13.51 -20.78 7.00
CA LEU A 566 -14.86 -20.31 7.27
C LEU A 566 -15.38 -19.53 6.06
N LEU A 567 -16.57 -19.89 5.59
CA LEU A 567 -17.38 -19.12 4.63
C LEU A 567 -18.60 -18.57 5.38
N SER A 568 -18.84 -17.27 5.25
CA SER A 568 -19.99 -16.56 5.84
C SER A 568 -20.67 -15.76 4.74
N SER A 569 -21.91 -16.13 4.39
CA SER A 569 -22.64 -15.52 3.27
C SER A 569 -21.81 -15.43 1.98
N SER A 570 -21.07 -16.49 1.67
CA SER A 570 -20.07 -16.52 0.60
C SER A 570 -20.39 -17.64 -0.37
N ASP A 571 -20.85 -17.29 -1.56
CA ASP A 571 -21.53 -18.21 -2.47
C ASP A 571 -20.65 -18.60 -3.66
N SER A 572 -20.98 -19.73 -4.28
CA SER A 572 -20.37 -20.18 -5.55
C SER A 572 -18.83 -20.32 -5.51
N ASN A 573 -18.24 -20.57 -4.35
CA ASN A 573 -16.81 -20.75 -4.19
C ASN A 573 -16.39 -22.20 -4.53
N THR A 574 -15.17 -22.36 -5.04
CA THR A 574 -14.56 -23.66 -5.36
C THR A 574 -13.41 -23.95 -4.40
N LEU A 575 -13.54 -25.00 -3.58
CA LEU A 575 -12.58 -25.42 -2.57
C LEU A 575 -12.09 -26.82 -2.93
N GLN A 576 -10.91 -26.93 -3.56
CA GLN A 576 -10.43 -28.20 -4.09
C GLN A 576 -8.97 -28.54 -3.80
N ASN A 577 -8.66 -29.84 -3.73
CA ASN A 577 -7.29 -30.36 -3.55
C ASN A 577 -6.55 -29.81 -2.31
N ASN A 578 -7.26 -29.30 -1.31
CA ASN A 578 -6.65 -28.76 -0.11
C ASN A 578 -6.31 -29.89 0.88
N ARG A 579 -5.21 -29.74 1.59
CA ARG A 579 -4.79 -30.63 2.68
C ARG A 579 -4.96 -29.91 4.02
N ILE A 580 -5.81 -30.45 4.89
CA ILE A 580 -6.15 -29.84 6.18
C ILE A 580 -5.92 -30.85 7.31
N SER A 581 -5.17 -30.44 8.34
CA SER A 581 -5.02 -31.20 9.58
C SER A 581 -5.58 -30.40 10.75
N THR A 582 -6.62 -30.91 11.43
CA THR A 582 -7.22 -30.29 12.62
C THR A 582 -6.83 -31.06 13.88
N ASN A 583 -5.97 -30.44 14.69
CA ASN A 583 -5.39 -30.98 15.92
C ASN A 583 -5.86 -30.24 17.19
N GLY A 584 -6.66 -29.18 17.05
CA GLY A 584 -7.20 -28.41 18.17
C GLY A 584 -8.63 -28.85 18.49
N ASN A 585 -8.93 -29.03 19.78
CA ASN A 585 -10.32 -29.32 20.21
C ASN A 585 -11.25 -28.21 19.72
N GLY A 586 -12.39 -28.52 19.11
CA GLY A 586 -13.26 -27.45 18.58
C GLY A 586 -13.08 -27.11 17.09
N ALA A 587 -12.06 -27.66 16.41
CA ALA A 587 -11.65 -27.19 15.08
C ALA A 587 -12.42 -27.84 13.93
N TYR A 588 -12.88 -27.02 12.97
CA TYR A 588 -13.51 -27.46 11.72
C TYR A 588 -12.52 -27.44 10.56
N GLY A 589 -12.66 -28.37 9.62
CA GLY A 589 -11.96 -28.29 8.34
C GLY A 589 -12.56 -27.20 7.46
N PHE A 590 -13.79 -27.43 7.01
CA PHE A 590 -14.60 -26.42 6.32
C PHE A 590 -15.86 -26.12 7.12
N LYS A 591 -16.18 -24.83 7.26
CA LYS A 591 -17.42 -24.37 7.90
C LYS A 591 -18.12 -23.35 7.02
N LEU A 592 -19.35 -23.65 6.63
CA LEU A 592 -20.19 -22.80 5.80
C LEU A 592 -21.38 -22.32 6.63
N ILE A 593 -21.62 -21.01 6.63
CA ILE A 593 -22.75 -20.36 7.31
C ILE A 593 -23.48 -19.48 6.29
N GLY A 594 -24.73 -19.81 5.98
CA GLY A 594 -25.52 -19.08 4.98
C GLY A 594 -24.82 -18.98 3.63
N SER A 595 -24.04 -19.99 3.23
CA SER A 595 -23.13 -19.93 2.07
C SER A 595 -23.53 -21.00 1.05
N ASP A 596 -24.01 -20.57 -0.10
CA ASP A 596 -24.79 -21.40 -1.02
C ASP A 596 -24.02 -21.70 -2.32
N GLY A 597 -24.34 -22.82 -2.96
CA GLY A 597 -23.80 -23.16 -4.29
C GLY A 597 -22.29 -23.42 -4.33
N ASN A 598 -21.63 -23.65 -3.19
CA ASN A 598 -20.18 -23.90 -3.13
C ASN A 598 -19.85 -25.35 -3.53
N THR A 599 -18.66 -25.54 -4.11
CA THR A 599 -18.12 -26.87 -4.46
C THR A 599 -16.90 -27.19 -3.60
N ILE A 600 -16.99 -28.23 -2.78
CA ILE A 600 -15.90 -28.76 -1.95
C ILE A 600 -15.49 -30.12 -2.52
N SER A 601 -14.37 -30.19 -3.24
CA SER A 601 -14.00 -31.41 -3.97
C SER A 601 -12.55 -31.86 -3.83
N SER A 602 -12.31 -33.17 -3.80
CA SER A 602 -10.94 -33.75 -3.78
C SER A 602 -10.04 -33.24 -2.64
N ASN A 603 -10.61 -32.80 -1.51
CA ASN A 603 -9.84 -32.35 -0.35
C ASN A 603 -9.47 -33.53 0.55
N MET A 604 -8.35 -33.40 1.25
CA MET A 604 -7.93 -34.32 2.31
C MET A 604 -8.01 -33.62 3.66
N ILE A 605 -8.93 -34.05 4.52
CA ILE A 605 -9.13 -33.49 5.86
C ILE A 605 -8.89 -34.59 6.88
N SER A 606 -7.92 -34.38 7.77
CA SER A 606 -7.67 -35.27 8.91
C SER A 606 -7.97 -34.56 10.22
N SER A 607 -8.98 -35.03 10.95
CA SER A 607 -9.36 -34.52 12.27
C SER A 607 -8.93 -35.49 13.36
N LEU A 608 -7.99 -35.04 14.20
CA LEU A 608 -7.30 -35.82 15.22
C LEU A 608 -7.79 -35.51 16.65
N THR A 609 -8.85 -34.72 16.82
CA THR A 609 -9.39 -34.37 18.15
C THR A 609 -10.92 -34.49 18.20
N THR A 610 -11.48 -34.45 19.40
CA THR A 610 -12.91 -34.64 19.70
C THR A 610 -13.77 -33.43 19.29
N GLU A 611 -15.09 -33.68 19.16
CA GLU A 611 -16.21 -32.72 19.22
C GLU A 611 -16.65 -31.95 17.97
N ASN A 612 -16.00 -32.01 16.79
CA ASN A 612 -16.50 -31.25 15.61
C ASN A 612 -16.35 -31.97 14.26
N PRO A 613 -17.29 -31.73 13.31
CA PRO A 613 -17.26 -32.32 11.99
C PRO A 613 -16.11 -31.79 11.12
N ALA A 614 -15.64 -32.62 10.18
CA ALA A 614 -14.65 -32.19 9.19
C ALA A 614 -15.23 -31.10 8.25
N ILE A 615 -16.51 -31.23 7.88
CA ILE A 615 -17.25 -30.24 7.09
C ILE A 615 -18.59 -29.93 7.78
N LEU A 616 -18.88 -28.66 8.04
CA LEU A 616 -20.16 -28.18 8.58
C LEU A 616 -20.87 -27.27 7.58
N LEU A 617 -22.17 -27.53 7.38
CA LEU A 617 -23.10 -26.71 6.62
C LEU A 617 -24.23 -26.24 7.54
N ASP A 618 -24.26 -24.93 7.82
CA ASP A 618 -25.23 -24.26 8.68
C ASP A 618 -26.08 -23.31 7.84
N ALA A 619 -27.37 -23.65 7.65
CA ALA A 619 -28.29 -22.89 6.80
C ALA A 619 -27.69 -22.57 5.41
N SER A 620 -26.96 -23.53 4.84
CA SER A 620 -26.17 -23.39 3.61
C SER A 620 -26.69 -24.37 2.57
N ASP A 621 -27.12 -23.86 1.43
CA ASP A 621 -27.96 -24.56 0.48
C ASP A 621 -27.24 -24.85 -0.85
N SER A 622 -27.68 -25.90 -1.54
CA SER A 622 -27.23 -26.25 -2.90
C SER A 622 -25.71 -26.43 -3.05
N ASN A 623 -25.00 -26.80 -1.97
CA ASN A 623 -23.57 -27.05 -2.01
C ASN A 623 -23.26 -28.48 -2.50
N THR A 624 -22.14 -28.65 -3.20
CA THR A 624 -21.64 -29.94 -3.67
C THR A 624 -20.39 -30.34 -2.89
N ILE A 625 -20.41 -31.50 -2.25
CA ILE A 625 -19.30 -32.08 -1.50
C ILE A 625 -18.96 -33.40 -2.18
N GLU A 626 -17.83 -33.47 -2.87
CA GLU A 626 -17.52 -34.65 -3.69
C GLU A 626 -16.08 -35.12 -3.69
N ASP A 627 -15.90 -36.44 -3.79
CA ASP A 627 -14.58 -37.07 -3.92
C ASP A 627 -13.57 -36.66 -2.81
N ASN A 628 -14.04 -36.24 -1.62
CA ASN A 628 -13.17 -35.84 -0.51
C ASN A 628 -12.76 -37.04 0.35
N LEU A 629 -11.56 -36.98 0.93
CA LEU A 629 -11.07 -37.91 1.94
C LEU A 629 -11.15 -37.26 3.33
N LEU A 630 -12.12 -37.72 4.14
CA LEU A 630 -12.45 -37.21 5.46
C LEU A 630 -12.06 -38.23 6.52
N ASN A 631 -10.85 -38.10 7.06
CA ASN A 631 -10.36 -38.97 8.11
C ASN A 631 -10.69 -38.40 9.49
N THR A 632 -11.72 -38.92 10.14
CA THR A 632 -12.13 -38.54 11.50
C THR A 632 -11.91 -39.70 12.45
N SER A 633 -11.38 -39.48 13.66
CA SER A 633 -10.98 -40.59 14.55
C SER A 633 -11.55 -40.55 15.98
N HIS A 634 -12.35 -39.53 16.33
CA HIS A 634 -12.82 -39.31 17.70
C HIS A 634 -14.35 -39.21 17.80
N TYR A 635 -14.88 -39.49 19.01
CA TYR A 635 -16.31 -39.42 19.34
C TYR A 635 -16.91 -38.05 18.94
N MET A 636 -18.08 -38.06 18.27
CA MET A 636 -18.79 -36.89 17.72
C MET A 636 -18.05 -36.09 16.61
N SER A 637 -16.98 -36.64 16.02
CA SER A 637 -16.28 -36.00 14.88
C SER A 637 -16.82 -36.51 13.54
N TYR A 638 -18.00 -36.03 13.12
CA TYR A 638 -18.64 -36.45 11.86
C TYR A 638 -17.81 -36.06 10.63
N GLY A 639 -17.89 -36.82 9.54
CA GLY A 639 -17.31 -36.39 8.26
C GLY A 639 -17.99 -35.13 7.76
N VAL A 640 -19.33 -35.16 7.68
CA VAL A 640 -20.15 -34.02 7.26
C VAL A 640 -21.31 -33.82 8.23
N GLU A 641 -21.58 -32.56 8.62
CA GLU A 641 -22.77 -32.17 9.38
C GLU A 641 -23.61 -31.14 8.62
N LEU A 642 -24.93 -31.36 8.56
CA LEU A 642 -25.94 -30.48 7.97
C LEU A 642 -26.89 -30.03 9.09
N LYS A 643 -27.18 -28.72 9.21
CA LYS A 643 -28.13 -28.20 10.20
C LYS A 643 -28.82 -26.91 9.75
N SER A 644 -29.75 -26.43 10.56
CA SER A 644 -30.46 -25.14 10.37
C SER A 644 -31.12 -24.98 8.98
N GLN A 645 -31.74 -26.06 8.48
CA GLN A 645 -32.40 -26.10 7.17
C GLN A 645 -31.49 -26.12 5.93
N ALA A 646 -30.19 -26.42 6.07
CA ALA A 646 -29.29 -26.64 4.93
C ALA A 646 -29.88 -27.62 3.89
N SER A 647 -30.32 -27.10 2.74
CA SER A 647 -31.16 -27.78 1.76
C SER A 647 -30.51 -27.90 0.37
N GLY A 648 -30.90 -28.89 -0.42
CA GLY A 648 -30.40 -29.10 -1.78
C GLY A 648 -28.93 -29.52 -1.87
N ASN A 649 -28.27 -29.86 -0.76
CA ASN A 649 -26.85 -30.20 -0.76
C ASN A 649 -26.61 -31.61 -1.31
N THR A 650 -25.52 -31.80 -2.06
CA THR A 650 -25.14 -33.07 -2.69
C THR A 650 -23.82 -33.59 -2.14
N LEU A 651 -23.85 -34.76 -1.53
CA LEU A 651 -22.69 -35.50 -1.03
C LEU A 651 -22.42 -36.68 -1.96
N ARG A 652 -21.35 -36.64 -2.75
CA ARG A 652 -21.07 -37.67 -3.78
C ARG A 652 -19.68 -38.28 -3.63
N ASN A 653 -19.59 -39.60 -3.56
CA ASN A 653 -18.31 -40.33 -3.61
C ASN A 653 -17.26 -39.93 -2.55
N ASN A 654 -17.68 -39.34 -1.42
CA ASN A 654 -16.76 -39.00 -0.34
C ASN A 654 -16.31 -40.27 0.40
N ASN A 655 -15.07 -40.29 0.87
CA ASN A 655 -14.53 -41.33 1.74
C ASN A 655 -14.46 -40.81 3.18
N ILE A 656 -15.19 -41.44 4.11
CA ILE A 656 -15.32 -41.02 5.51
C ILE A 656 -14.93 -42.18 6.44
N SER A 657 -13.89 -42.04 7.27
CA SER A 657 -13.23 -43.19 7.94
C SER A 657 -13.90 -43.73 9.22
N SER A 658 -14.50 -42.88 10.08
CA SER A 658 -15.02 -43.35 11.39
C SER A 658 -16.47 -43.00 11.67
N ILE A 659 -16.90 -41.73 11.54
CA ILE A 659 -18.26 -41.28 11.85
C ILE A 659 -18.82 -40.56 10.62
N GLY A 660 -19.87 -41.12 10.02
CA GLY A 660 -20.41 -40.75 8.71
C GLY A 660 -20.97 -39.33 8.57
N ILE A 661 -22.28 -39.21 8.48
CA ILE A 661 -22.98 -37.95 8.14
C ILE A 661 -24.01 -37.65 9.23
N MET A 662 -23.97 -36.45 9.78
CA MET A 662 -25.01 -35.99 10.70
C MET A 662 -25.90 -34.98 10.00
N ASP A 663 -27.17 -35.32 9.79
CA ASP A 663 -28.15 -34.37 9.27
C ASP A 663 -29.19 -34.05 10.36
N ARG A 664 -29.13 -32.81 10.83
CA ARG A 664 -30.01 -32.20 11.85
C ARG A 664 -31.09 -31.33 11.22
N THR A 665 -31.24 -31.35 9.89
CA THR A 665 -32.30 -30.59 9.20
C THR A 665 -33.67 -31.22 9.44
N ASN A 666 -34.72 -30.48 9.12
CA ASN A 666 -36.08 -30.99 9.28
C ASN A 666 -36.40 -32.03 8.19
N SER A 667 -37.47 -32.82 8.37
CA SER A 667 -37.88 -33.83 7.39
C SER A 667 -38.42 -33.27 6.07
N SER A 668 -38.73 -31.97 5.98
CA SER A 668 -39.18 -31.32 4.75
C SER A 668 -38.02 -30.87 3.84
N VAL A 669 -36.78 -30.92 4.33
CA VAL A 669 -35.58 -30.54 3.58
C VAL A 669 -35.00 -31.75 2.84
N THR A 670 -34.62 -31.53 1.59
CA THR A 670 -34.05 -32.55 0.70
C THR A 670 -32.55 -32.31 0.50
N ASN A 671 -31.72 -33.28 0.81
CA ASN A 671 -30.29 -33.37 0.56
C ASN A 671 -30.04 -34.72 -0.11
N THR A 672 -29.01 -34.81 -0.94
CA THR A 672 -28.72 -36.02 -1.72
C THR A 672 -27.38 -36.58 -1.32
N MET A 673 -27.33 -37.88 -1.06
CA MET A 673 -26.11 -38.65 -0.88
C MET A 673 -26.02 -39.70 -1.98
N SER A 674 -24.88 -39.82 -2.66
CA SER A 674 -24.72 -40.83 -3.71
C SER A 674 -23.32 -41.44 -3.76
N TYR A 675 -23.28 -42.70 -4.14
CA TYR A 675 -22.08 -43.39 -4.59
C TYR A 675 -22.30 -43.89 -6.01
N SER A 676 -21.40 -43.54 -6.90
CA SER A 676 -21.52 -43.88 -8.32
C SER A 676 -20.17 -44.14 -8.97
N THR A 677 -20.19 -45.08 -9.91
CA THR A 677 -19.09 -45.40 -10.84
C THR A 677 -19.63 -45.43 -12.27
N SER A 678 -18.79 -45.82 -13.23
CA SER A 678 -19.24 -46.06 -14.61
C SER A 678 -20.22 -47.24 -14.75
N PHE A 679 -20.32 -48.11 -13.74
CA PHE A 679 -21.14 -49.33 -13.78
C PHE A 679 -22.51 -49.19 -13.10
N GLY A 680 -22.74 -48.09 -12.37
CA GLY A 680 -24.01 -47.89 -11.67
C GLY A 680 -23.91 -46.84 -10.58
N SER A 681 -25.02 -46.62 -9.90
CA SER A 681 -25.10 -45.71 -8.77
C SER A 681 -26.08 -46.19 -7.71
N ILE A 682 -25.89 -45.71 -6.49
CA ILE A 682 -26.88 -45.76 -5.43
C ILE A 682 -27.00 -44.35 -4.84
N THR A 683 -28.23 -43.88 -4.72
CA THR A 683 -28.55 -42.50 -4.34
C THR A 683 -29.65 -42.49 -3.29
N TRP A 684 -29.42 -41.75 -2.22
CA TRP A 684 -30.40 -41.47 -1.18
C TRP A 684 -30.75 -39.98 -1.24
N SER A 685 -32.03 -39.65 -1.36
CA SER A 685 -32.56 -38.28 -1.28
C SER A 685 -33.36 -38.12 0.02
N THR A 686 -33.13 -37.07 0.81
CA THR A 686 -33.83 -36.92 2.08
C THR A 686 -35.28 -36.43 1.91
N GLY A 687 -36.20 -37.18 2.52
CA GLY A 687 -37.51 -36.73 3.01
C GLY A 687 -37.91 -37.49 4.30
N ALA A 688 -37.22 -38.61 4.59
CA ALA A 688 -37.41 -39.41 5.80
C ALA A 688 -36.15 -40.18 6.26
N PHE A 689 -34.94 -39.93 5.74
CA PHE A 689 -33.78 -40.81 6.00
C PHE A 689 -32.73 -40.28 7.00
N ALA A 690 -32.36 -39.00 6.95
CA ALA A 690 -31.03 -38.62 7.46
C ALA A 690 -30.96 -38.06 8.89
N GLN A 691 -31.94 -38.27 9.77
CA GLN A 691 -31.77 -37.91 11.19
C GLN A 691 -30.77 -38.85 11.90
N ASN A 692 -29.47 -38.63 11.65
CA ASN A 692 -28.26 -39.27 12.20
C ASN A 692 -27.76 -40.55 11.48
N LEU A 693 -26.90 -40.40 10.46
CA LEU A 693 -26.13 -41.49 9.85
C LEU A 693 -24.82 -41.73 10.62
N THR A 694 -24.88 -42.52 11.69
CA THR A 694 -23.68 -42.90 12.45
C THR A 694 -23.06 -44.18 11.89
N CYS A 695 -21.95 -44.03 11.14
CA CYS A 695 -21.01 -45.14 10.91
C CYS A 695 -20.28 -45.40 12.24
N ASN A 696 -20.30 -46.62 12.77
CA ASN A 696 -19.76 -46.91 14.11
C ASN A 696 -18.35 -47.50 13.98
N GLY A 697 -17.39 -46.66 13.55
CA GLY A 697 -15.99 -47.08 13.34
C GLY A 697 -15.73 -47.82 12.03
N THR A 698 -16.65 -47.71 11.06
CA THR A 698 -16.52 -48.28 9.72
C THR A 698 -16.47 -47.19 8.65
N GLU A 699 -15.54 -47.33 7.72
CA GLU A 699 -15.37 -46.42 6.59
C GLU A 699 -16.60 -46.45 5.64
N LEU A 700 -17.16 -45.28 5.37
CA LEU A 700 -18.17 -45.02 4.34
C LEU A 700 -17.46 -44.46 3.10
N SER A 701 -17.23 -45.32 2.12
CA SER A 701 -16.50 -44.98 0.89
C SER A 701 -16.92 -45.88 -0.26
N LEU A 702 -16.45 -45.56 -1.48
CA LEU A 702 -16.65 -46.41 -2.66
C LEU A 702 -16.13 -47.84 -2.47
N ALA A 703 -15.16 -48.08 -1.58
CA ALA A 703 -14.67 -49.43 -1.29
C ALA A 703 -15.73 -50.35 -0.64
N ARG A 704 -16.84 -49.78 -0.13
CA ARG A 704 -18.00 -50.53 0.38
C ARG A 704 -19.02 -50.87 -0.68
N PHE A 705 -18.87 -50.38 -1.90
CA PHE A 705 -19.80 -50.61 -3.00
C PHE A 705 -19.14 -51.42 -4.10
N ILE A 706 -19.86 -52.40 -4.61
CA ILE A 706 -19.48 -53.19 -5.77
C ILE A 706 -20.43 -52.81 -6.89
N PHE A 707 -19.92 -52.08 -7.87
CA PHE A 707 -20.62 -51.81 -9.11
C PHE A 707 -19.91 -52.55 -10.23
N ALA A 708 -20.62 -53.45 -10.89
CA ALA A 708 -20.16 -54.15 -12.08
C ALA A 708 -21.30 -54.20 -13.11
N ALA A 709 -21.05 -54.79 -14.29
CA ALA A 709 -22.08 -54.93 -15.31
C ALA A 709 -23.31 -55.64 -14.71
N ASN A 710 -24.45 -54.96 -14.69
CA ASN A 710 -25.70 -55.45 -14.11
C ASN A 710 -25.63 -55.84 -12.61
N LEU A 711 -24.70 -55.27 -11.83
CA LEU A 711 -24.57 -55.54 -10.40
C LEU A 711 -24.40 -54.23 -9.62
N ALA A 712 -25.20 -54.07 -8.57
CA ALA A 712 -24.90 -53.15 -7.47
C ALA A 712 -25.01 -53.92 -6.16
N ALA A 713 -23.91 -54.03 -5.42
CA ALA A 713 -23.91 -54.59 -4.08
C ALA A 713 -23.28 -53.62 -3.08
N MET A 714 -23.86 -53.55 -1.89
CA MET A 714 -23.30 -52.77 -0.79
C MET A 714 -22.82 -53.71 0.32
N ASN A 715 -21.54 -53.63 0.66
CA ASN A 715 -21.02 -54.26 1.86
C ASN A 715 -21.32 -53.42 3.09
N TYR A 716 -22.43 -53.75 3.74
CA TYR A 716 -22.91 -53.07 4.93
C TYR A 716 -22.40 -53.69 6.25
N SER A 717 -21.43 -54.62 6.21
CA SER A 717 -20.86 -55.20 7.42
C SER A 717 -20.21 -54.12 8.29
N GLY A 718 -20.71 -53.95 9.53
CA GLY A 718 -20.20 -52.98 10.49
C GLY A 718 -20.84 -51.58 10.42
N PHE A 719 -21.87 -51.36 9.58
CA PHE A 719 -22.75 -50.21 9.72
C PHE A 719 -23.81 -50.47 10.79
N VAL A 720 -24.14 -49.47 11.61
CA VAL A 720 -25.39 -49.49 12.37
C VAL A 720 -26.48 -49.07 11.39
N LEU A 721 -27.30 -50.03 10.95
CA LEU A 721 -28.17 -49.88 9.77
C LEU A 721 -29.31 -48.86 9.92
N GLY A 722 -29.40 -48.15 11.06
CA GLY A 722 -30.22 -46.96 11.29
C GLY A 722 -31.46 -46.86 10.40
N ARG A 723 -31.56 -45.78 9.63
CA ARG A 723 -32.52 -45.69 8.52
C ARG A 723 -31.94 -46.16 7.18
N PHE A 724 -30.68 -46.65 7.12
CA PHE A 724 -29.94 -47.11 5.91
C PHE A 724 -30.76 -48.04 4.99
N ASN A 725 -31.76 -48.71 5.58
CA ASN A 725 -32.79 -49.51 4.93
C ASN A 725 -34.07 -48.70 4.61
N SER A 726 -33.94 -47.52 4.00
CA SER A 726 -35.05 -46.72 3.46
C SER A 726 -34.95 -46.65 1.94
N SER A 727 -35.97 -46.09 1.27
CA SER A 727 -35.98 -45.93 -0.19
C SER A 727 -34.71 -45.23 -0.72
N ALA A 728 -33.88 -45.99 -1.42
CA ALA A 728 -32.73 -45.57 -2.20
C ALA A 728 -33.04 -45.76 -3.68
N THR A 729 -32.52 -44.90 -4.54
CA THR A 729 -32.54 -45.08 -5.98
C THR A 729 -31.25 -45.74 -6.44
N VAL A 730 -31.34 -46.92 -7.02
CA VAL A 730 -30.20 -47.67 -7.57
C VAL A 730 -30.29 -47.66 -9.09
N SER A 731 -29.15 -47.44 -9.74
CA SER A 731 -29.00 -47.54 -11.19
C SER A 731 -27.94 -48.59 -11.53
N LEU A 732 -28.25 -49.48 -12.48
CA LEU A 732 -27.35 -50.51 -13.01
C LEU A 732 -27.04 -50.20 -14.48
N ALA A 733 -25.76 -50.07 -14.83
CA ALA A 733 -25.32 -49.87 -16.21
C ALA A 733 -24.92 -51.20 -16.89
N ASN A 734 -24.96 -51.22 -18.23
CA ASN A 734 -24.71 -52.39 -19.07
C ASN A 734 -25.63 -53.57 -18.71
N SER A 735 -26.91 -53.29 -18.51
CA SER A 735 -27.87 -54.35 -18.20
C SER A 735 -28.07 -55.28 -19.42
N GLY A 736 -27.79 -54.82 -20.66
CA GLY A 736 -28.04 -55.60 -21.89
C GLY A 736 -29.54 -55.80 -22.14
N VAL A 737 -30.37 -54.95 -21.52
CA VAL A 737 -31.81 -55.16 -21.41
C VAL A 737 -32.54 -54.00 -22.06
N SER A 738 -33.02 -54.17 -23.28
CA SER A 738 -33.94 -53.21 -23.91
C SER A 738 -35.29 -53.07 -23.20
N SER A 739 -35.51 -53.83 -22.12
CA SER A 739 -36.64 -53.71 -21.18
C SER A 739 -36.43 -54.66 -19.97
N ALA A 740 -35.59 -54.30 -18.99
CA ALA A 740 -35.57 -55.07 -17.75
C ALA A 740 -36.88 -54.88 -17.01
N ASN A 741 -37.59 -55.97 -16.73
CA ASN A 741 -38.87 -55.92 -16.02
C ASN A 741 -38.80 -56.55 -14.61
N ARG A 742 -37.64 -57.08 -14.19
CA ARG A 742 -37.45 -57.66 -12.85
C ARG A 742 -36.09 -57.33 -12.25
N ILE A 743 -36.10 -56.99 -10.97
CA ILE A 743 -34.92 -56.82 -10.12
C ILE A 743 -34.86 -58.02 -9.16
N TYR A 744 -33.68 -58.59 -8.96
CA TYR A 744 -33.40 -59.61 -7.97
C TYR A 744 -32.58 -59.01 -6.83
N HIS A 745 -32.90 -59.38 -5.60
CA HIS A 745 -32.22 -58.95 -4.39
C HIS A 745 -31.72 -60.18 -3.61
N TYR A 746 -30.47 -60.11 -3.16
CA TYR A 746 -29.90 -61.06 -2.21
C TYR A 746 -29.49 -60.33 -0.93
N GLU A 747 -29.91 -60.86 0.21
CA GLU A 747 -29.56 -60.35 1.54
C GLU A 747 -28.11 -60.74 1.87
N GLY A 748 -27.18 -59.91 1.42
CA GLY A 748 -25.74 -60.11 1.57
C GLY A 748 -24.94 -59.46 0.44
N VAL A 749 -23.64 -59.73 0.40
CA VAL A 749 -22.72 -59.18 -0.60
C VAL A 749 -22.28 -60.30 -1.53
N LEU A 750 -22.75 -60.26 -2.77
CA LEU A 750 -22.29 -61.11 -3.86
C LEU A 750 -21.50 -60.25 -4.84
N THR A 751 -20.51 -60.85 -5.49
CA THR A 751 -19.56 -60.16 -6.37
C THR A 751 -19.87 -60.33 -7.87
N SER A 752 -20.89 -61.12 -8.22
CA SER A 752 -21.35 -61.32 -9.59
C SER A 752 -22.87 -61.12 -9.71
N ALA A 753 -23.34 -60.68 -10.88
CA ALA A 753 -24.76 -60.53 -11.14
C ALA A 753 -25.45 -61.91 -11.24
N GLU A 754 -24.76 -62.91 -11.80
CA GLU A 754 -25.23 -64.28 -11.96
C GLU A 754 -25.59 -64.92 -10.61
N ASP A 755 -24.74 -64.75 -9.60
CA ASP A 755 -24.99 -65.29 -8.26
C ASP A 755 -26.23 -64.65 -7.63
N VAL A 756 -26.45 -63.34 -7.85
CA VAL A 756 -27.65 -62.64 -7.36
C VAL A 756 -28.91 -63.17 -8.07
N LEU A 757 -28.81 -63.51 -9.35
CA LEU A 757 -29.93 -64.06 -10.13
C LEU A 757 -30.25 -65.52 -9.76
N GLU A 758 -29.27 -66.28 -9.29
CA GLU A 758 -29.42 -67.69 -8.89
C GLU A 758 -29.86 -67.84 -7.43
N GLN A 759 -29.25 -67.07 -6.51
CA GLN A 759 -29.44 -67.19 -5.07
C GLN A 759 -30.40 -66.14 -4.50
N GLY A 760 -30.58 -65.03 -5.20
CA GLY A 760 -31.48 -63.94 -4.79
C GLY A 760 -32.94 -64.22 -5.13
N ALA A 761 -33.82 -63.45 -4.50
CA ALA A 761 -35.25 -63.47 -4.76
C ALA A 761 -35.66 -62.25 -5.59
N GLU A 762 -36.72 -62.40 -6.38
CA GLU A 762 -37.31 -61.28 -7.11
C GLU A 762 -37.79 -60.19 -6.14
N CYS A 763 -37.26 -58.99 -6.28
CA CYS A 763 -37.61 -57.84 -5.46
C CYS A 763 -38.84 -57.17 -6.05
N GLN A 764 -40.01 -57.41 -5.44
CA GLN A 764 -41.32 -56.93 -5.91
C GLN A 764 -42.11 -56.26 -4.79
N GLY A 765 -43.06 -55.39 -5.14
CA GLY A 765 -43.97 -54.73 -4.19
C GLY A 765 -43.46 -53.37 -3.68
N SER A 766 -43.85 -52.97 -2.47
CA SER A 766 -43.47 -51.67 -1.88
C SER A 766 -41.97 -51.53 -1.58
N PHE A 767 -41.21 -52.62 -1.66
CA PHE A 767 -39.81 -52.71 -1.26
C PHE A 767 -38.83 -52.48 -2.41
N CYS A 768 -39.28 -52.66 -3.67
CA CYS A 768 -38.46 -52.39 -4.86
C CYS A 768 -39.32 -52.17 -6.10
N GLY A 769 -39.07 -51.09 -6.85
CA GLY A 769 -39.82 -50.73 -8.05
C GLY A 769 -38.96 -50.08 -9.10
N ILE A 770 -39.00 -50.58 -10.34
CA ILE A 770 -38.31 -49.98 -11.47
C ILE A 770 -38.93 -48.60 -11.77
N THR A 771 -38.10 -47.57 -11.77
CA THR A 771 -38.50 -46.19 -12.07
C THR A 771 -38.19 -45.80 -13.51
N SER A 772 -37.11 -46.35 -14.09
CA SER A 772 -36.80 -46.20 -15.51
C SER A 772 -36.02 -47.41 -16.04
N ALA A 773 -36.27 -47.79 -17.29
CA ALA A 773 -35.51 -48.83 -18.00
C ALA A 773 -35.19 -48.34 -19.41
N GLY A 774 -33.91 -48.08 -19.68
CA GLY A 774 -33.38 -47.74 -21.00
C GLY A 774 -32.57 -48.90 -21.60
N SER A 775 -31.97 -48.68 -22.78
CA SER A 775 -31.16 -49.70 -23.49
C SER A 775 -29.97 -50.22 -22.67
N ASP A 776 -29.34 -49.32 -21.89
CA ASP A 776 -28.06 -49.58 -21.23
C ASP A 776 -28.11 -49.37 -19.72
N THR A 777 -29.22 -48.84 -19.18
CA THR A 777 -29.36 -48.52 -17.75
C THR A 777 -30.74 -48.87 -17.21
N VAL A 778 -30.79 -49.50 -16.05
CA VAL A 778 -32.03 -49.77 -15.31
C VAL A 778 -31.95 -49.07 -13.97
N THR A 779 -32.96 -48.25 -13.66
CA THR A 779 -33.07 -47.53 -12.39
C THR A 779 -34.29 -48.02 -11.63
N PHE A 780 -34.12 -48.27 -10.34
CA PHE A 780 -35.19 -48.72 -9.46
C PHE A 780 -35.05 -48.08 -8.08
N THR A 781 -36.15 -47.90 -7.38
CA THR A 781 -36.14 -47.60 -5.95
C THR A 781 -36.13 -48.90 -5.17
N THR A 782 -35.45 -48.93 -4.01
CA THR A 782 -35.43 -50.07 -3.09
C THR A 782 -35.33 -49.58 -1.66
N ASP A 783 -36.06 -50.17 -0.72
CA ASP A 783 -35.84 -49.95 0.71
C ASP A 783 -34.94 -50.99 1.38
N ARG A 784 -34.42 -51.94 0.59
CA ARG A 784 -33.50 -52.99 1.03
C ARG A 784 -32.04 -52.64 0.74
N ILE A 785 -31.15 -53.19 1.55
CA ILE A 785 -29.70 -53.21 1.30
C ILE A 785 -29.26 -54.65 0.98
N GLY A 786 -28.25 -54.81 0.14
CA GLY A 786 -27.73 -56.11 -0.25
C GLY A 786 -27.14 -56.04 -1.66
N SER A 787 -27.29 -57.14 -2.40
CA SER A 787 -26.85 -57.24 -3.79
C SER A 787 -28.04 -57.23 -4.73
N PHE A 788 -27.95 -56.46 -5.81
CA PHE A 788 -29.00 -56.28 -6.80
C PHE A 788 -28.51 -56.60 -8.21
N ALA A 789 -29.35 -57.31 -8.97
CA ALA A 789 -29.16 -57.58 -10.39
C ALA A 789 -30.49 -57.51 -11.13
N SER A 790 -30.48 -57.17 -12.43
CA SER A 790 -31.69 -57.14 -13.25
C SER A 790 -31.79 -58.35 -14.20
N LYS A 791 -33.01 -58.77 -14.55
CA LYS A 791 -33.28 -59.90 -15.46
C LYS A 791 -34.45 -59.63 -16.41
N LEU A 792 -34.35 -60.12 -17.66
CA LEU A 792 -35.46 -60.22 -18.61
C LEU A 792 -36.36 -61.41 -18.31
N VAL A 793 -37.67 -61.22 -18.52
CA VAL A 793 -38.64 -62.33 -18.49
C VAL A 793 -39.35 -62.36 -19.84
N GLY A 794 -38.97 -63.33 -20.67
CA GLY A 794 -39.62 -63.64 -21.94
C GLY A 794 -38.71 -63.49 -23.15
N GLY A 795 -38.57 -64.59 -23.91
CA GLY A 795 -38.00 -64.61 -25.25
C GLY A 795 -36.56 -65.13 -25.30
N GLY A 796 -36.39 -66.41 -25.63
CA GLY A 796 -35.08 -66.97 -25.96
C GLY A 796 -34.55 -66.46 -27.30
N GLY A 797 -33.21 -66.38 -27.40
CA GLY A 797 -32.46 -66.42 -28.65
C GLY A 797 -32.14 -65.07 -29.30
N GLY A 798 -30.84 -64.76 -29.36
CA GLY A 798 -30.25 -63.86 -30.37
C GLY A 798 -29.66 -62.56 -29.82
N SER A 799 -28.40 -62.57 -29.39
CA SER A 799 -27.63 -61.35 -29.13
C SER A 799 -27.09 -60.77 -30.44
N GLY A 800 -27.73 -59.69 -30.91
CA GLY A 800 -27.17 -58.80 -31.93
C GLY A 800 -26.30 -57.73 -31.26
N GLY A 801 -24.99 -57.83 -31.42
CA GLY A 801 -24.03 -56.86 -30.87
C GLY A 801 -24.09 -55.51 -31.59
N GLY A 802 -24.41 -54.46 -30.84
CA GLY A 802 -24.27 -53.07 -31.26
C GLY A 802 -22.80 -52.68 -31.31
N SER A 803 -22.26 -52.60 -32.53
CA SER A 803 -20.91 -52.12 -32.81
C SER A 803 -20.80 -50.62 -32.50
N SER A 804 -19.94 -50.25 -31.55
CA SER A 804 -19.28 -48.95 -31.63
C SER A 804 -18.13 -49.08 -32.63
N SER A 805 -18.23 -48.36 -33.74
CA SER A 805 -17.27 -48.44 -34.85
C SER A 805 -15.85 -48.11 -34.37
N SER A 806 -15.00 -49.12 -34.28
CA SER A 806 -13.56 -48.93 -34.08
C SER A 806 -12.96 -48.25 -35.34
N PRO A 807 -12.01 -47.30 -35.19
CA PRO A 807 -11.19 -46.82 -36.30
C PRO A 807 -10.44 -47.97 -36.99
N PRO A 808 -10.03 -47.84 -38.27
CA PRO A 808 -9.38 -48.92 -39.02
C PRO A 808 -8.17 -49.50 -38.27
N GLY A 809 -8.21 -50.78 -37.91
CA GLY A 809 -7.08 -51.52 -37.35
C GLY A 809 -7.17 -51.94 -35.88
N TRP A 810 -8.09 -51.41 -35.07
CA TRP A 810 -8.28 -51.84 -33.67
C TRP A 810 -9.32 -52.96 -33.55
N LYS A 811 -9.05 -53.94 -32.68
CA LYS A 811 -9.85 -55.17 -32.50
C LYS A 811 -10.70 -55.18 -31.22
N ALA A 812 -10.44 -54.24 -30.31
CA ALA A 812 -11.29 -53.89 -29.18
C ALA A 812 -11.03 -52.44 -28.75
N ARG A 813 -12.06 -51.72 -28.32
CA ARG A 813 -11.92 -50.39 -27.71
C ARG A 813 -13.01 -50.16 -26.68
N LYS A 814 -12.61 -49.87 -25.45
CA LYS A 814 -13.53 -49.50 -24.36
C LYS A 814 -13.17 -48.12 -23.82
N GLN A 815 -14.18 -47.28 -23.64
CA GLN A 815 -14.01 -45.91 -23.17
C GLN A 815 -14.75 -45.68 -21.88
N TRP A 816 -14.16 -44.87 -21.02
CA TRP A 816 -14.75 -44.38 -19.80
C TRP A 816 -14.64 -42.86 -19.76
N THR A 817 -15.77 -42.18 -19.59
CA THR A 817 -15.83 -40.72 -19.48
C THR A 817 -15.12 -40.22 -18.22
N ARG A 818 -15.17 -41.00 -17.13
CA ARG A 818 -14.45 -40.78 -15.88
C ARG A 818 -14.23 -42.11 -15.15
N VAL A 819 -13.05 -42.28 -14.57
CA VAL A 819 -12.64 -43.44 -13.77
C VAL A 819 -11.99 -42.98 -12.48
N LEU A 820 -12.37 -43.57 -11.36
CA LEU A 820 -11.99 -43.12 -10.02
C LEU A 820 -10.80 -43.88 -9.47
N LYS A 821 -10.05 -43.25 -8.55
CA LYS A 821 -9.05 -43.94 -7.75
C LYS A 821 -9.67 -45.15 -7.04
N GLY A 822 -9.05 -46.32 -7.20
CA GLY A 822 -9.49 -47.61 -6.67
C GLY A 822 -10.42 -48.40 -7.61
N GLU A 823 -10.97 -47.78 -8.66
CA GLU A 823 -11.85 -48.45 -9.64
C GLU A 823 -11.07 -49.51 -10.42
N ILE A 824 -11.68 -50.67 -10.66
CA ILE A 824 -11.11 -51.73 -11.50
C ILE A 824 -11.65 -51.56 -12.91
N LEU A 825 -10.75 -51.31 -13.87
CA LEU A 825 -11.09 -51.29 -15.28
C LEU A 825 -10.88 -52.68 -15.87
N ALA A 826 -11.91 -53.16 -16.57
CA ALA A 826 -11.87 -54.46 -17.23
C ALA A 826 -12.41 -54.40 -18.67
N ILE A 827 -11.70 -55.09 -19.57
CA ILE A 827 -12.19 -55.45 -20.91
C ILE A 827 -12.44 -56.95 -20.94
N PHE A 828 -13.64 -57.34 -21.37
CA PHE A 828 -14.08 -58.74 -21.45
C PHE A 828 -14.14 -59.22 -22.90
N PRO A 829 -14.26 -60.53 -23.17
CA PRO A 829 -14.32 -61.06 -24.54
C PRO A 829 -15.48 -60.52 -25.36
N SER A 830 -16.58 -60.14 -24.69
CA SER A 830 -17.73 -59.47 -25.33
C SER A 830 -17.36 -58.13 -25.98
N ASP A 831 -16.29 -57.49 -25.51
CA ASP A 831 -15.81 -56.20 -25.99
C ASP A 831 -14.75 -56.35 -27.11
N MET A 832 -14.39 -57.60 -27.49
CA MET A 832 -13.29 -57.93 -28.40
C MET A 832 -13.75 -58.73 -29.64
N ASP A 833 -13.10 -58.50 -30.77
CA ASP A 833 -13.21 -59.37 -31.96
C ASP A 833 -12.73 -60.80 -31.64
N SER A 834 -13.46 -61.82 -32.09
CA SER A 834 -13.14 -63.25 -31.89
C SER A 834 -11.73 -63.69 -32.34
N SER A 835 -11.04 -62.88 -33.14
CA SER A 835 -9.65 -63.10 -33.59
C SER A 835 -8.59 -62.71 -32.53
N VAL A 836 -8.98 -62.06 -31.44
CA VAL A 836 -8.10 -61.72 -30.31
C VAL A 836 -8.10 -62.88 -29.31
N LEU A 837 -6.92 -63.43 -28.99
CA LEU A 837 -6.78 -64.56 -28.06
C LEU A 837 -6.86 -64.17 -26.57
N ILE A 838 -7.26 -62.93 -26.26
CA ILE A 838 -7.36 -62.39 -24.90
C ILE A 838 -8.74 -62.66 -24.33
N ASP A 839 -8.78 -63.21 -23.12
CA ASP A 839 -10.01 -63.49 -22.38
C ASP A 839 -10.37 -62.37 -21.39
N LYS A 840 -9.39 -61.63 -20.84
CA LYS A 840 -9.64 -60.52 -19.91
C LYS A 840 -8.42 -59.62 -19.82
N ILE A 841 -8.63 -58.31 -19.79
CA ILE A 841 -7.62 -57.33 -19.34
C ILE A 841 -8.20 -56.62 -18.13
N GLU A 842 -7.45 -56.54 -17.03
CA GLU A 842 -7.89 -55.93 -15.77
C GLU A 842 -6.79 -55.08 -15.14
N LEU A 843 -7.13 -53.87 -14.71
CA LEU A 843 -6.22 -53.00 -13.95
C LEU A 843 -6.98 -52.18 -12.90
N LYS A 844 -6.36 -51.95 -11.75
CA LYS A 844 -6.93 -51.16 -10.65
C LYS A 844 -6.36 -49.74 -10.67
N MET A 845 -7.21 -48.73 -10.63
CA MET A 845 -6.80 -47.33 -10.72
C MET A 845 -6.13 -46.83 -9.43
N ALA A 846 -5.01 -46.12 -9.54
CA ALA A 846 -4.32 -45.47 -8.44
C ALA A 846 -4.69 -43.97 -8.33
N ASN A 847 -5.13 -43.36 -9.45
CA ASN A 847 -5.56 -41.96 -9.53
C ASN A 847 -6.89 -41.83 -10.30
N THR A 848 -7.69 -40.81 -10.00
CA THR A 848 -8.88 -40.48 -10.79
C THR A 848 -8.46 -39.89 -12.14
N ARG A 849 -9.03 -40.38 -13.24
CA ARG A 849 -8.75 -39.92 -14.61
C ARG A 849 -10.04 -39.76 -15.42
N SER A 850 -10.04 -38.83 -16.36
CA SER A 850 -11.19 -38.55 -17.23
C SER A 850 -10.86 -38.86 -18.69
N SER A 851 -11.87 -39.22 -19.48
CA SER A 851 -11.75 -39.57 -20.90
C SER A 851 -10.68 -40.64 -21.16
N VAL A 852 -10.76 -41.72 -20.37
CA VAL A 852 -9.86 -42.86 -20.47
C VAL A 852 -10.36 -43.81 -21.55
N ALA A 853 -9.43 -44.37 -22.32
CA ALA A 853 -9.75 -45.46 -23.24
C ALA A 853 -8.69 -46.54 -23.17
N LEU A 854 -9.10 -47.80 -23.24
CA LEU A 854 -8.21 -48.93 -23.46
C LEU A 854 -8.51 -49.55 -24.82
N GLN A 855 -7.45 -49.89 -25.55
CA GLN A 855 -7.55 -50.40 -26.91
C GLN A 855 -6.67 -51.65 -27.06
N VAL A 856 -7.19 -52.62 -27.80
CA VAL A 856 -6.48 -53.86 -28.12
C VAL A 856 -6.41 -54.02 -29.63
N ARG A 857 -5.22 -54.32 -30.12
CA ARG A 857 -4.99 -54.66 -31.53
C ARG A 857 -4.30 -56.00 -31.61
N SER A 858 -4.79 -56.84 -32.52
CA SER A 858 -4.13 -58.08 -32.87
C SER A 858 -3.28 -57.86 -34.11
N HIS A 859 -2.06 -58.39 -34.12
CA HIS A 859 -1.13 -58.26 -35.23
C HIS A 859 -0.76 -59.65 -35.77
N ASP A 860 -0.81 -59.79 -37.10
CA ASP A 860 -0.31 -60.98 -37.81
C ASP A 860 1.13 -60.78 -38.31
N ALA A 861 1.61 -59.53 -38.36
CA ALA A 861 2.96 -59.18 -38.77
C ALA A 861 3.90 -59.05 -37.56
N ASN A 862 5.16 -59.46 -37.76
CA ASN A 862 6.20 -59.47 -36.74
C ASN A 862 6.73 -58.05 -36.46
N PRO A 863 6.64 -57.53 -35.22
CA PRO A 863 7.22 -56.23 -34.88
C PRO A 863 8.75 -56.25 -34.98
N THR A 864 9.38 -55.11 -35.31
CA THR A 864 10.84 -54.94 -35.22
C THR A 864 11.25 -54.50 -33.81
N PRO A 865 12.26 -55.13 -33.17
CA PRO A 865 13.05 -56.27 -33.61
C PRO A 865 12.28 -57.60 -33.61
N ARG A 866 12.60 -58.40 -34.63
CA ARG A 866 11.86 -59.59 -35.05
C ARG A 866 11.82 -60.66 -33.96
N PHE A 867 10.62 -61.07 -33.54
CA PHE A 867 10.40 -62.22 -32.64
C PHE A 867 10.07 -63.47 -33.46
N ILE A 868 11.00 -64.42 -33.59
CA ILE A 868 10.75 -65.67 -34.33
C ILE A 868 10.11 -66.68 -33.37
N GLY A 869 8.97 -67.28 -33.77
CA GLY A 869 8.28 -68.32 -32.98
C GLY A 869 7.07 -67.84 -32.15
N ALA A 870 6.56 -66.62 -32.37
CA ALA A 870 5.32 -66.17 -31.72
C ALA A 870 4.09 -66.88 -32.32
N ILE A 871 3.20 -67.35 -31.45
CA ILE A 871 1.85 -67.83 -31.80
C ILE A 871 0.97 -66.64 -32.19
N LYS A 872 1.06 -65.53 -31.44
CA LYS A 872 0.29 -64.31 -31.71
C LYS A 872 0.96 -63.06 -31.16
N PHE A 873 0.81 -61.94 -31.87
CA PHE A 873 1.19 -60.62 -31.40
C PHE A 873 -0.04 -59.79 -31.03
N ILE A 874 0.07 -59.06 -29.92
CA ILE A 874 -1.01 -58.26 -29.35
C ILE A 874 -0.42 -56.92 -28.94
N GLU A 875 -1.09 -55.84 -29.27
CA GLU A 875 -0.77 -54.50 -28.79
C GLU A 875 -1.90 -54.05 -27.87
N ILE A 876 -1.55 -53.61 -26.66
CA ILE A 876 -2.48 -53.00 -25.72
C ILE A 876 -2.01 -51.57 -25.51
N SER A 877 -2.89 -50.61 -25.77
CA SER A 877 -2.61 -49.19 -25.61
C SER A 877 -3.73 -48.51 -24.83
N ALA A 878 -3.42 -47.33 -24.28
CA ALA A 878 -4.35 -46.53 -23.51
C ALA A 878 -4.32 -45.05 -23.92
N THR A 879 -5.46 -44.38 -23.82
CA THR A 879 -5.58 -42.92 -23.90
C THR A 879 -5.78 -42.36 -22.50
N ASN A 880 -5.03 -41.32 -22.13
CA ASN A 880 -5.09 -40.64 -20.82
C ASN A 880 -4.85 -41.57 -19.61
N LEU A 881 -4.04 -42.62 -19.79
CA LEU A 881 -3.50 -43.49 -18.73
C LEU A 881 -2.02 -43.76 -18.98
N GLY A 882 -1.16 -43.42 -18.01
CA GLY A 882 0.27 -43.72 -18.02
C GLY A 882 0.72 -44.62 -16.88
N GLU A 883 1.99 -45.03 -16.90
CA GLU A 883 2.62 -45.69 -15.74
C GLU A 883 2.50 -44.78 -14.50
N GLY A 884 1.97 -45.32 -13.39
CA GLY A 884 1.68 -44.57 -12.15
C GLY A 884 0.20 -44.18 -11.93
N ASP A 885 -0.67 -44.35 -12.94
CA ASP A 885 -2.12 -44.12 -12.81
C ASP A 885 -2.91 -45.33 -12.34
N TYR A 886 -2.27 -46.50 -12.27
CA TYR A 886 -2.83 -47.77 -11.83
C TYR A 886 -1.91 -48.47 -10.81
N ASP A 887 -2.50 -49.32 -9.97
CA ASP A 887 -1.88 -50.00 -8.84
C ASP A 887 -1.01 -51.17 -9.33
N GLY A 888 0.25 -50.85 -9.65
CA GLY A 888 1.33 -51.82 -9.89
C GLY A 888 1.26 -52.59 -11.21
N MET A 889 0.35 -53.56 -11.33
CA MET A 889 0.34 -54.57 -12.40
C MET A 889 -1.02 -54.68 -13.08
N ILE A 890 -1.01 -54.88 -14.41
CA ILE A 890 -2.16 -55.16 -15.26
C ILE A 890 -2.25 -56.67 -15.44
N ASN A 891 -3.40 -57.27 -15.16
CA ASN A 891 -3.62 -58.69 -15.37
C ASN A 891 -4.16 -58.93 -16.78
N ILE A 892 -3.46 -59.77 -17.54
CA ILE A 892 -3.86 -60.20 -18.89
C ILE A 892 -4.11 -61.71 -18.85
N SER A 893 -5.37 -62.08 -19.06
CA SER A 893 -5.77 -63.48 -19.23
C SER A 893 -5.99 -63.79 -20.71
N PHE A 894 -5.53 -64.93 -21.19
CA PHE A 894 -5.63 -65.35 -22.59
C PHE A 894 -5.80 -66.85 -22.74
N SER A 895 -6.42 -67.29 -23.84
CA SER A 895 -6.64 -68.71 -24.13
C SER A 895 -6.10 -69.13 -25.49
N LEU A 896 -5.52 -70.33 -25.51
CA LEU A 896 -5.01 -70.98 -26.71
C LEU A 896 -5.74 -72.29 -26.96
N HIS A 897 -5.90 -72.67 -28.23
CA HIS A 897 -6.40 -74.00 -28.56
C HIS A 897 -5.27 -75.01 -28.29
N ALA A 898 -5.57 -76.13 -27.64
CA ALA A 898 -4.60 -77.15 -27.25
C ALA A 898 -3.85 -77.80 -28.44
N LYS A 899 -4.32 -77.58 -29.69
CA LYS A 899 -3.67 -78.07 -30.92
C LYS A 899 -2.57 -77.13 -31.42
N ASP A 900 -2.63 -75.86 -31.01
CA ASP A 900 -1.71 -74.79 -31.44
C ASP A 900 -0.53 -74.66 -30.45
N VAL A 901 -0.47 -75.53 -29.43
CA VAL A 901 0.52 -75.55 -28.35
C VAL A 901 1.13 -76.95 -28.28
N LYS A 902 2.45 -77.06 -28.39
CA LYS A 902 3.20 -78.33 -28.29
C LYS A 902 3.42 -78.74 -26.84
N ASP A 903 3.70 -77.79 -25.95
CA ASP A 903 3.96 -78.00 -24.52
C ASP A 903 3.32 -76.87 -23.71
N SER A 904 2.21 -77.18 -23.04
CA SER A 904 1.40 -76.20 -22.31
C SER A 904 2.15 -75.53 -21.15
N SER A 905 3.25 -76.12 -20.67
CA SER A 905 4.10 -75.55 -19.62
C SER A 905 5.09 -74.50 -20.12
N LYS A 906 5.34 -74.44 -21.44
CA LYS A 906 6.33 -73.53 -22.04
C LYS A 906 5.74 -72.24 -22.58
N VAL A 907 4.42 -72.14 -22.67
CA VAL A 907 3.72 -70.92 -23.11
C VAL A 907 4.03 -69.77 -22.16
N SER A 908 4.47 -68.64 -22.71
CA SER A 908 4.72 -67.42 -21.96
C SER A 908 4.33 -66.18 -22.76
N LEU A 909 3.94 -65.14 -22.04
CA LEU A 909 3.77 -63.79 -22.58
C LEU A 909 5.12 -63.07 -22.55
N TYR A 910 5.50 -62.43 -23.65
CA TYR A 910 6.69 -61.58 -23.75
C TYR A 910 6.24 -60.14 -23.93
N ARG A 911 6.79 -59.21 -23.17
CA ARG A 911 6.54 -57.75 -23.28
C ARG A 911 7.71 -57.10 -23.99
N TYR A 912 7.43 -56.28 -24.98
CA TYR A 912 8.45 -55.46 -25.62
C TYR A 912 8.77 -54.22 -24.77
N VAL A 913 10.04 -53.98 -24.42
CA VAL A 913 10.46 -52.82 -23.61
C VAL A 913 11.83 -52.35 -24.09
N SER A 914 11.96 -51.06 -24.42
CA SER A 914 13.24 -50.40 -24.72
C SER A 914 14.13 -51.07 -25.77
N GLY A 915 13.55 -51.77 -26.75
CA GLY A 915 14.32 -52.46 -27.80
C GLY A 915 14.38 -53.98 -27.63
N ASP A 916 13.97 -54.53 -26.49
CA ASP A 916 14.11 -55.96 -26.18
C ASP A 916 12.78 -56.63 -25.82
N TRP A 917 12.69 -57.94 -26.06
CA TRP A 917 11.57 -58.78 -25.64
C TRP A 917 11.85 -59.42 -24.28
N VAL A 918 11.09 -59.00 -23.27
CA VAL A 918 11.23 -59.46 -21.89
C VAL A 918 10.18 -60.53 -21.61
N LYS A 919 10.61 -61.70 -21.15
CA LYS A 919 9.70 -62.79 -20.72
C LYS A 919 8.94 -62.38 -19.46
N ILE A 920 7.62 -62.54 -19.47
CA ILE A 920 6.74 -62.33 -18.31
C ILE A 920 6.37 -63.68 -17.71
N GLU A 921 6.39 -63.74 -16.39
CA GLU A 921 5.88 -64.91 -15.66
C GLU A 921 4.42 -65.14 -16.02
N THR A 922 4.15 -66.32 -16.58
CA THR A 922 2.84 -66.68 -17.13
C THR A 922 2.40 -67.98 -16.49
N VAL A 923 1.20 -67.98 -15.93
CA VAL A 923 0.64 -69.11 -15.17
C VAL A 923 -0.45 -69.77 -16.00
N LEU A 924 -0.34 -71.08 -16.23
CA LEU A 924 -1.45 -71.90 -16.73
C LEU A 924 -2.48 -72.04 -15.61
N LEU A 925 -3.65 -71.42 -15.76
CA LEU A 925 -4.71 -71.44 -14.75
C LEU A 925 -5.48 -72.76 -14.77
N ARG A 926 -5.88 -73.21 -15.96
CA ARG A 926 -6.68 -74.42 -16.16
C ARG A 926 -6.73 -74.86 -17.62
N GLN A 927 -7.10 -76.13 -17.84
CA GLN A 927 -7.49 -76.67 -19.14
C GLN A 927 -8.96 -77.06 -19.10
N GLN A 928 -9.75 -76.61 -20.09
CA GLN A 928 -11.16 -76.97 -20.21
C GLN A 928 -11.48 -77.31 -21.67
N GLY A 929 -11.82 -78.58 -21.93
CA GLY A 929 -12.02 -79.07 -23.30
C GLY A 929 -10.76 -78.90 -24.16
N GLN A 930 -10.91 -78.27 -25.33
CA GLN A 930 -9.81 -78.00 -26.27
C GLN A 930 -9.08 -76.67 -26.03
N LYS A 931 -9.34 -75.96 -24.91
CA LYS A 931 -8.70 -74.67 -24.59
C LYS A 931 -7.81 -74.74 -23.35
N LEU A 932 -6.67 -74.06 -23.42
CA LEU A 932 -5.72 -73.81 -22.34
C LEU A 932 -5.82 -72.34 -21.92
N TYR A 933 -6.01 -72.05 -20.63
CA TYR A 933 -6.22 -70.70 -20.10
C TYR A 933 -5.01 -70.23 -19.29
N TYR A 934 -4.45 -69.08 -19.64
CA TYR A 934 -3.26 -68.51 -19.04
C TYR A 934 -3.54 -67.13 -18.43
N MET A 935 -2.71 -66.72 -17.47
CA MET A 935 -2.70 -65.37 -16.91
C MET A 935 -1.25 -64.88 -16.77
N ALA A 936 -1.02 -63.61 -17.11
CA ALA A 936 0.23 -62.91 -16.86
C ALA A 936 -0.06 -61.53 -16.25
N SER A 937 0.73 -61.14 -15.26
CA SER A 937 0.69 -59.80 -14.66
C SER A 937 1.81 -58.96 -15.26
N VAL A 938 1.49 -57.81 -15.86
CA VAL A 938 2.44 -56.97 -16.59
C VAL A 938 2.52 -55.56 -15.99
N PRO A 939 3.70 -54.93 -15.96
CA PRO A 939 3.89 -53.62 -15.30
C PRO A 939 3.33 -52.44 -16.10
N GLY A 940 2.96 -52.63 -17.37
CA GLY A 940 2.39 -51.56 -18.18
C GLY A 940 2.04 -51.99 -19.61
N PHE A 941 1.34 -51.10 -20.31
CA PHE A 941 0.93 -51.26 -21.71
C PHE A 941 2.15 -51.41 -22.64
N SER A 942 2.04 -52.24 -23.69
CA SER A 942 3.10 -52.44 -24.69
C SER A 942 2.60 -53.30 -25.88
N PHE A 943 3.54 -53.64 -26.77
CA PHE A 943 3.46 -54.81 -27.63
C PHE A 943 3.81 -56.08 -26.85
N PHE A 944 3.03 -57.13 -27.09
CA PHE A 944 3.16 -58.44 -26.47
C PHE A 944 3.21 -59.54 -27.52
N ALA A 945 3.93 -60.62 -27.20
CA ALA A 945 3.98 -61.84 -27.99
C ALA A 945 3.65 -63.04 -27.10
N ILE A 946 2.77 -63.92 -27.57
CA ILE A 946 2.51 -65.23 -26.93
C ILE A 946 3.39 -66.26 -27.65
N SER A 947 4.26 -66.97 -26.94
CA SER A 947 5.16 -67.98 -27.54
C SER A 947 5.50 -69.11 -26.58
N GLU A 948 5.87 -70.27 -27.14
CA GLU A 948 6.45 -71.43 -26.45
C GLU A 948 7.99 -71.39 -26.43
N GLU A 949 8.60 -70.54 -27.25
CA GLU A 949 10.04 -70.50 -27.49
C GLU A 949 10.61 -69.14 -27.07
N ALA A 950 11.80 -69.13 -26.48
CA ALA A 950 12.50 -67.88 -26.17
C ALA A 950 12.96 -67.20 -27.47
N PRO A 951 12.99 -65.84 -27.53
CA PRO A 951 13.46 -65.13 -28.70
C PRO A 951 14.93 -65.50 -29.01
N VAL A 952 15.24 -65.83 -30.26
CA VAL A 952 16.61 -66.04 -30.73
C VAL A 952 17.25 -64.67 -30.97
N SER A 953 18.26 -64.30 -30.18
CA SER A 953 19.07 -63.11 -30.41
C SER A 953 20.16 -63.38 -31.46
N GLU A 954 20.34 -62.49 -32.44
CA GLU A 954 21.53 -62.49 -33.30
C GLU A 954 22.74 -61.85 -32.58
N PRO A 955 23.98 -62.37 -32.72
CA PRO A 955 25.19 -61.72 -32.20
C PRO A 955 25.94 -60.84 -33.23
N SER A 956 26.18 -59.58 -32.84
CA SER A 956 27.40 -58.74 -32.92
C SER A 956 28.21 -58.53 -34.23
N SER A 957 28.58 -57.27 -34.50
CA SER A 957 29.97 -56.92 -34.88
C SER A 957 30.52 -55.81 -33.97
N GLY A 958 31.46 -56.18 -33.09
CA GLY A 958 32.15 -55.25 -32.18
C GLY A 958 33.54 -54.83 -32.65
N THR A 959 34.06 -53.75 -32.07
CA THR A 959 35.51 -53.56 -31.82
C THR A 959 35.71 -52.64 -30.59
N GLU A 960 35.78 -53.29 -29.43
CA GLU A 960 36.78 -53.21 -28.34
C GLU A 960 37.98 -52.19 -28.40
N PRO A 961 38.77 -51.96 -27.32
CA PRO A 961 38.44 -51.22 -26.09
C PRO A 961 39.57 -50.24 -25.61
N SER A 962 39.24 -49.27 -24.76
CA SER A 962 40.05 -48.92 -23.57
C SER A 962 39.36 -47.86 -22.69
N THR A 963 39.26 -48.18 -21.40
CA THR A 963 39.08 -47.36 -20.16
C THR A 963 39.56 -45.89 -20.22
N PRO A 964 39.19 -44.94 -19.31
CA PRO A 964 38.51 -45.06 -18.00
C PRO A 964 37.44 -43.95 -17.72
N SER A 965 36.97 -43.85 -16.46
CA SER A 965 36.64 -42.60 -15.75
C SER A 965 35.17 -42.10 -15.70
N SER A 966 34.66 -42.10 -14.45
CA SER A 966 33.76 -41.12 -13.82
C SER A 966 32.39 -40.81 -14.43
N ALA A 967 31.36 -41.17 -13.67
CA ALA A 967 30.08 -40.47 -13.60
C ALA A 967 30.24 -38.96 -13.31
N PRO A 968 29.19 -38.17 -13.56
CA PRO A 968 28.54 -37.59 -12.40
C PRO A 968 27.02 -37.75 -12.43
N THR A 969 26.56 -38.31 -11.32
CA THR A 969 25.33 -38.04 -10.59
C THR A 969 24.88 -36.57 -10.64
N SER A 970 23.58 -36.35 -10.70
CA SER A 970 22.92 -35.35 -9.85
C SER A 970 21.66 -35.94 -9.22
N GLN A 971 21.88 -36.37 -7.99
CA GLN A 971 20.95 -36.82 -6.95
C GLN A 971 20.16 -35.62 -6.39
N PRO A 972 18.93 -35.83 -5.87
CA PRO A 972 18.44 -35.09 -4.71
C PRO A 972 18.61 -35.97 -3.47
N SER A 973 19.43 -35.51 -2.51
CA SER A 973 19.66 -36.17 -1.22
C SER A 973 18.45 -36.02 -0.30
N ALA A 974 18.06 -37.14 0.33
CA ALA A 974 17.57 -37.14 1.69
C ALA A 974 18.61 -37.89 2.55
N THR A 975 19.09 -37.25 3.61
CA THR A 975 19.91 -37.89 4.64
C THR A 975 19.08 -37.96 5.91
N THR A 976 18.74 -39.17 6.34
CA THR A 976 18.32 -39.47 7.71
C THR A 976 19.54 -39.94 8.52
N MET A 977 19.68 -39.43 9.75
CA MET A 977 20.59 -39.98 10.78
C MET A 977 20.29 -41.46 11.05
N PRO A 978 21.29 -42.21 11.53
CA PRO A 978 21.11 -42.84 12.84
C PRO A 978 22.38 -42.94 13.72
N SER A 979 22.13 -42.85 15.03
CA SER A 979 22.79 -43.42 16.23
C SER A 979 24.21 -44.01 16.21
N ALA A 980 24.94 -43.65 17.27
CA ALA A 980 26.24 -44.12 17.74
C ALA A 980 26.31 -45.60 18.19
N PRO A 981 27.54 -46.11 18.42
CA PRO A 981 27.81 -47.13 19.42
C PRO A 981 28.76 -46.64 20.54
N SER A 982 28.58 -47.23 21.72
CA SER A 982 29.36 -47.08 22.95
C SER A 982 30.48 -48.12 23.00
N GLU A 983 31.66 -47.77 23.51
CA GLU A 983 32.43 -48.65 24.40
C GLU A 983 33.39 -47.86 25.31
N THR A 984 33.57 -48.41 26.50
CA THR A 984 33.99 -47.86 27.80
C THR A 984 35.50 -47.84 28.06
N VAL A 985 35.98 -46.94 28.95
CA VAL A 985 36.60 -47.21 30.29
C VAL A 985 37.26 -45.92 30.87
N SER A 986 36.91 -45.59 32.12
CA SER A 986 37.36 -44.48 33.01
C SER A 986 38.78 -44.71 33.62
N PRO A 987 39.25 -43.98 34.67
CA PRO A 987 38.88 -42.68 35.26
C PRO A 987 40.12 -41.75 35.48
N VAL A 988 39.90 -40.54 36.02
CA VAL A 988 40.63 -39.92 37.17
C VAL A 988 40.21 -38.45 37.32
N ALA A 989 39.74 -38.11 38.53
CA ALA A 989 39.67 -36.76 39.12
C ALA A 989 40.73 -36.69 40.25
N PRO A 990 40.91 -35.63 41.07
CA PRO A 990 40.32 -34.28 41.08
C PRO A 990 41.37 -33.14 41.35
N SER A 991 40.97 -31.87 41.30
CA SER A 991 41.30 -30.85 42.33
C SER A 991 40.76 -29.43 42.00
N GLU A 992 39.84 -28.96 42.86
CA GLU A 992 39.68 -27.56 43.31
C GLU A 992 40.88 -27.16 44.22
N PRO A 993 41.10 -25.89 44.71
CA PRO A 993 40.09 -24.88 45.11
C PRO A 993 40.46 -23.37 45.00
N GLY A 994 39.53 -22.49 45.43
CA GLY A 994 39.84 -21.21 46.10
C GLY A 994 39.19 -19.96 45.49
N GLN A 995 37.97 -19.58 45.89
CA GLN A 995 37.64 -18.58 46.94
C GLN A 995 38.14 -17.15 46.69
N ALA A 996 37.22 -16.19 46.53
CA ALA A 996 36.77 -15.31 47.62
C ALA A 996 35.83 -14.18 47.13
N ALA A 997 34.64 -14.09 47.75
CA ALA A 997 33.84 -12.86 47.89
C ALA A 997 34.36 -12.05 49.10
N PRO A 998 33.86 -10.81 49.40
CA PRO A 998 32.55 -10.62 50.07
C PRO A 998 31.77 -9.39 49.53
N LYS A 999 30.43 -9.26 49.52
CA LYS A 999 29.32 -9.40 50.50
C LYS A 999 29.19 -8.30 51.58
N ALA A 1000 28.02 -7.64 51.60
CA ALA A 1000 27.16 -7.30 52.75
C ALA A 1000 25.82 -6.77 52.16
N ASP A 1001 24.69 -7.50 52.17
CA ASP A 1001 23.74 -7.86 53.24
C ASP A 1001 23.07 -6.64 53.92
N ASP A 1002 21.74 -6.48 53.75
CA ASP A 1002 20.79 -6.69 54.86
C ASP A 1002 19.30 -6.72 54.43
N LYS A 1003 18.49 -7.45 55.22
CA LYS A 1003 17.09 -7.88 54.99
C LYS A 1003 16.17 -7.31 56.13
N PRO A 1004 14.92 -7.78 56.36
CA PRO A 1004 13.61 -7.18 56.01
C PRO A 1004 12.70 -6.74 57.20
N ALA A 1005 11.55 -6.10 56.92
CA ALA A 1005 10.32 -6.19 57.74
C ALA A 1005 9.04 -5.68 57.03
N ALA A 1006 7.88 -6.25 57.39
CA ALA A 1006 6.48 -5.85 57.04
C ALA A 1006 5.71 -5.48 58.33
N PRO A 1007 4.35 -5.33 58.39
CA PRO A 1007 3.38 -4.42 57.74
C PRO A 1007 2.50 -3.63 58.77
N SER A 1008 1.67 -2.63 58.36
CA SER A 1008 0.39 -2.15 59.00
C SER A 1008 -0.15 -0.87 58.31
N LYS A 1009 -1.38 -0.82 57.77
CA LYS A 1009 -2.76 -0.57 58.29
C LYS A 1009 -3.21 0.91 58.38
N GLN A 1010 -4.38 1.15 57.74
CA GLN A 1010 -5.48 2.12 58.01
C GLN A 1010 -5.17 3.63 57.79
N THR A 1011 -5.98 4.39 57.04
CA THR A 1011 -7.40 4.70 57.30
C THR A 1011 -8.21 5.13 56.04
N LYS A 1012 -9.47 4.65 55.97
CA LYS A 1012 -10.67 5.28 55.34
C LYS A 1012 -11.31 6.24 56.39
N PRO A 1013 -12.39 7.05 56.17
CA PRO A 1013 -13.53 6.92 55.21
C PRO A 1013 -13.95 8.26 54.54
N VAL A 1014 -14.94 8.41 53.64
CA VAL A 1014 -16.40 8.23 53.81
C VAL A 1014 -17.13 8.37 52.45
N ARG A 1015 -18.00 7.37 52.16
CA ARG A 1015 -19.36 7.32 51.53
C ARG A 1015 -19.76 8.32 50.41
N GLN A 1016 -20.66 8.01 49.46
CA GLN A 1016 -21.45 6.83 49.07
C GLN A 1016 -22.18 7.16 47.73
N VAL A 1017 -22.42 6.11 46.91
CA VAL A 1017 -23.69 5.78 46.20
C VAL A 1017 -24.18 6.78 45.14
N THR A 1018 -24.33 6.44 43.85
CA THR A 1018 -25.22 5.44 43.23
C THR A 1018 -24.79 5.28 41.75
N SER A 1019 -24.67 4.07 41.17
CA SER A 1019 -25.67 3.41 40.28
C SER A 1019 -26.15 4.31 39.12
N LYS A 1020 -26.14 3.96 37.83
CA LYS A 1020 -26.24 2.68 37.10
C LYS A 1020 -26.03 3.02 35.59
N LYS A 1021 -25.43 2.09 34.84
CA LYS A 1021 -25.94 1.45 33.59
C LYS A 1021 -26.97 2.26 32.76
N SER A 1022 -27.01 2.25 31.43
CA SER A 1022 -26.35 1.55 30.31
C SER A 1022 -27.21 1.83 29.06
N LEU A 1023 -26.80 1.32 27.90
CA LEU A 1023 -27.47 1.32 26.57
C LEU A 1023 -27.37 2.66 25.84
N GLY A 1024 -26.79 2.72 24.63
CA GLY A 1024 -26.98 1.81 23.49
C GLY A 1024 -28.02 2.48 22.61
N GLY A 1025 -27.78 2.85 21.35
CA GLY A 1025 -27.08 2.21 20.25
C GLY A 1025 -27.97 2.45 19.01
N PHE A 1026 -27.41 2.22 17.80
CA PHE A 1026 -28.13 2.10 16.52
C PHE A 1026 -28.69 3.41 15.89
N PHE A 1027 -28.64 3.70 14.58
CA PHE A 1027 -27.98 3.11 13.39
C PHE A 1027 -28.42 3.97 12.16
N LEU A 1028 -27.68 3.85 11.04
CA LEU A 1028 -28.05 4.08 9.61
C LEU A 1028 -28.57 5.49 9.19
N LEU A 1029 -28.46 5.96 7.95
CA LEU A 1029 -27.65 5.71 6.75
C LEU A 1029 -28.24 6.63 5.65
N LEU A 1030 -27.36 7.17 4.80
CA LEU A 1030 -27.53 7.49 3.36
C LEU A 1030 -28.78 8.20 2.80
N GLY A 1031 -28.51 9.09 1.84
CA GLY A 1031 -29.35 9.30 0.65
C GLY A 1031 -29.34 10.74 0.13
N LEU A 1032 -28.30 11.19 -0.60
CA LEU A 1032 -28.21 11.22 -2.07
C LEU A 1032 -29.13 12.25 -2.79
N ILE A 1033 -28.45 13.09 -3.59
CA ILE A 1033 -28.81 13.57 -4.96
C ILE A 1033 -29.33 15.02 -5.15
N ILE A 1034 -28.42 15.84 -5.71
CA ILE A 1034 -28.49 16.67 -6.94
C ILE A 1034 -29.78 17.46 -7.22
N ALA A 1035 -29.67 18.80 -7.36
CA ALA A 1035 -29.85 19.53 -8.63
C ALA A 1035 -30.11 21.03 -8.44
N ALA A 1036 -29.50 21.82 -9.34
CA ALA A 1036 -29.90 23.15 -9.81
C ALA A 1036 -29.92 24.30 -8.78
N GLY A 1037 -29.60 25.53 -9.11
CA GLY A 1037 -29.44 26.20 -10.39
C GLY A 1037 -29.51 27.70 -10.09
N ALA A 1038 -28.58 28.45 -10.65
CA ALA A 1038 -28.43 29.89 -10.46
C ALA A 1038 -29.67 30.69 -10.90
N VAL A 1039 -30.05 31.72 -10.15
CA VAL A 1039 -31.02 32.76 -10.54
C VAL A 1039 -30.67 34.08 -9.81
N VAL A 1040 -30.24 35.09 -10.60
CA VAL A 1040 -30.62 36.54 -10.53
C VAL A 1040 -29.96 37.40 -9.43
N PHE A 1041 -29.46 38.62 -9.61
CA PHE A 1041 -29.41 39.58 -10.73
C PHE A 1041 -28.30 40.62 -10.46
N ALA A 1042 -27.93 41.33 -11.53
CA ALA A 1042 -26.94 42.42 -11.54
C ALA A 1042 -27.54 43.81 -11.25
N VAL A 1043 -26.67 44.83 -11.44
CA VAL A 1043 -26.89 46.29 -11.59
C VAL A 1043 -26.82 47.04 -10.24
N VAL A 1044 -25.92 47.99 -9.98
CA VAL A 1044 -25.71 49.30 -10.64
C VAL A 1044 -24.33 49.91 -10.30
N LYS A 1045 -23.65 50.40 -11.34
CA LYS A 1045 -22.63 51.48 -11.40
C LYS A 1045 -22.73 52.56 -10.29
N LYS A 1046 -21.59 53.01 -9.75
CA LYS A 1046 -20.85 54.24 -10.13
C LYS A 1046 -19.97 54.77 -8.96
N LYS A 1047 -18.71 55.06 -9.30
CA LYS A 1047 -17.86 56.16 -8.81
C LYS A 1047 -17.75 56.37 -7.28
N ARG A 1048 -16.60 55.99 -6.71
CA ARG A 1048 -15.45 56.88 -6.58
C ARG A 1048 -14.17 56.05 -6.52
#